data_AF-A0A2Y9A490-F1
#
_entry.id   AF-A0A2Y9A490-F1
#
_cell.length_a   1.000
_cell.length_b   1.000
_cell.length_c   1.000
_cell.angle_alpha   90.00
_cell.angle_beta   90.00
_cell.angle_gamma   90.00
#
_symmetry.space_group_name_H-M   'P 1'
#
loop_
_entity.id
_entity.type
_entity.pdbx_description
1 polymer ?
#
loop_
_entity_poly.entity_id
_entity_poly.type
_entity_poly.pdbx_seq_one_letter_code
_entity_poly.pdbx_strand_id
1 'polypeptide(L)'
;MDWATDSTPAGAGGGLRLAPGLDVVPLGQDLLLATATARLRLEGEVAQLVRDRLVPTLTDLTPRRTVIAAFPDAVADDVGRLLDTLLDAGIVIEDDDGVPHPPWVQLVTASAEERRAVAERARTLRVAVVGNGEGARALTTSLTAAGIGGVRLLDLAAGTVPDRDGVTRAVAGSDLAVTAVDPELSAVRMWVNAAGLEHDVPSLHVAWHGTRAVVGPLVLPGEGPCYLCWRMRALACEDDFAAAMAHEEMLDRARQAPGRPRPVLPALLPGAAAVVTREVLAAAVGVYPARLPGHVLTLDGTTGSQVRHPVLQRPDCAACRKKDHRPSREQPPLATLAGTRSGRTDFDRIAARTVSPVSGLVRVLDAVTKDVEEPELPVVVRAELANARFQSGPEGFVGCSGKGATVEAARNGALGEALERYASLTWEPDRRVSATRDALDGPSLDPRDLVLFAEDQYADLPFRPYSARTELEWVPARSLTTGAEVWVPLLAVHLGYDVHHHDSYLFPATSNGFAAGATLTDAVRAGLLEVVERDAFLIAWAHRLAGRRSPAASVPDDVVRRVAAGYARRGVSIDVHQLPTDTAVTVVMAVGWSAEAPAAVVGLGADLDPVAAARGAVLEVGQVRPALRARLRRPGTAARLRELVADPARVTELEDHDLLYADPATAAAGLGYLREAPSLPWDATAPQDTGLTALVSSLTAVAGDVLYVDTTPPDVAELGVSVARGIVPGFQPIHFGAAQNRLGGERLHRMPADLGLVPRVAGREDLNLTAHPLA
;
A
#
# COMPACT_ATOMS: atom_id res chain seq x y z
N MET A 1 24.72 5.30 -9.30
CA MET A 1 25.78 5.60 -10.27
C MET A 1 27.07 5.72 -9.49
N ASP A 2 27.96 4.76 -9.66
CA ASP A 2 29.33 4.83 -9.17
C ASP A 2 30.07 5.88 -9.99
N TRP A 3 30.50 6.95 -9.33
CA TRP A 3 31.44 7.91 -9.89
C TRP A 3 32.83 7.30 -9.81
N ALA A 4 33.18 6.50 -10.81
CA ALA A 4 34.56 6.07 -11.00
C ALA A 4 35.38 7.29 -11.42
N THR A 5 36.22 7.76 -10.50
CA THR A 5 37.23 8.80 -10.69
C THR A 5 38.29 8.32 -11.67
N ASP A 6 38.20 8.72 -12.93
CA ASP A 6 39.29 8.60 -13.88
C ASP A 6 40.10 9.91 -13.86
N SER A 7 41.19 9.90 -13.10
CA SER A 7 42.09 11.03 -12.96
C SER A 7 42.99 11.14 -14.19
N THR A 8 42.66 12.06 -15.11
CA THR A 8 43.56 12.46 -16.20
C THR A 8 44.20 13.82 -15.86
N PRO A 9 45.53 14.00 -15.95
CA PRO A 9 46.17 15.26 -15.56
C PRO A 9 46.20 16.30 -16.71
N ALA A 10 45.78 17.52 -16.35
CA ALA A 10 46.19 18.85 -16.81
C ALA A 10 46.28 19.18 -18.32
N GLY A 11 45.46 20.16 -18.73
CA GLY A 11 45.98 21.33 -19.45
C GLY A 11 45.21 21.79 -20.68
N ALA A 12 44.28 22.73 -20.53
CA ALA A 12 44.05 23.84 -21.46
C ALA A 12 43.05 24.88 -20.91
N GLY A 13 43.54 25.99 -20.33
CA GLY A 13 42.85 27.29 -20.44
C GLY A 13 42.16 27.93 -19.22
N GLY A 14 42.05 27.28 -18.06
CA GLY A 14 41.33 27.84 -16.90
C GLY A 14 42.21 28.50 -15.83
N GLY A 15 41.73 29.59 -15.25
CA GLY A 15 42.29 30.22 -14.05
C GLY A 15 41.46 29.91 -12.80
N LEU A 16 41.96 30.30 -11.63
CA LEU A 16 41.23 30.26 -10.37
C LEU A 16 40.80 31.67 -10.00
N ARG A 17 39.64 31.80 -9.37
CA ARG A 17 39.20 33.05 -8.73
C ARG A 17 38.34 32.75 -7.50
N LEU A 18 38.12 33.75 -6.66
CA LEU A 18 37.18 33.62 -5.54
C LEU A 18 35.75 33.42 -6.06
N ALA A 19 34.96 32.61 -5.35
CA ALA A 19 33.56 32.43 -5.66
C ALA A 19 32.81 33.78 -5.61
N PRO A 20 31.92 34.08 -6.57
CA PRO A 20 31.13 35.31 -6.56
C PRO A 20 30.31 35.46 -5.27
N GLY A 21 30.39 36.62 -4.63
CA GLY A 21 29.70 36.90 -3.36
C GLY A 21 30.32 36.21 -2.15
N LEU A 22 31.59 35.80 -2.21
CA LEU A 22 32.33 35.30 -1.05
C LEU A 22 32.50 36.39 0.02
N ASP A 23 31.98 36.13 1.22
CA ASP A 23 32.26 36.90 2.42
C ASP A 23 33.54 36.37 3.10
N VAL A 24 34.47 37.27 3.36
CA VAL A 24 35.74 37.00 4.06
C VAL A 24 35.69 37.70 5.41
N VAL A 25 35.50 36.94 6.49
CA VAL A 25 35.26 37.47 7.84
C VAL A 25 36.42 37.08 8.77
N PRO A 26 37.28 38.03 9.18
CA PRO A 26 38.33 37.78 10.16
C PRO A 26 37.74 37.49 11.55
N LEU A 27 38.24 36.45 12.23
CA LEU A 27 37.83 36.04 13.58
C LEU A 27 39.06 35.91 14.49
N GLY A 28 39.72 37.03 14.76
CA GLY A 28 40.98 37.03 15.53
C GLY A 28 42.12 36.40 14.74
N GLN A 29 42.58 35.22 15.17
CA GLN A 29 43.61 34.43 14.47
C GLN A 29 43.01 33.54 13.36
N ASP A 30 41.69 33.40 13.31
CA ASP A 30 40.98 32.54 12.37
C ASP A 30 40.32 33.36 11.24
N LEU A 31 39.83 32.67 10.22
CA LEU A 31 39.15 33.24 9.07
C LEU A 31 37.91 32.43 8.73
N LEU A 32 36.75 33.09 8.64
CA LEU A 32 35.54 32.48 8.11
C LEU A 32 35.36 32.93 6.66
N LEU A 33 35.23 31.95 5.77
CA LEU A 33 34.93 32.11 4.36
C LEU A 33 33.51 31.59 4.12
N ALA A 34 32.62 32.45 3.61
CA ALA A 34 31.22 32.09 3.43
C ALA A 34 30.71 32.46 2.05
N THR A 35 30.11 31.50 1.36
CA THR A 35 29.39 31.70 0.09
C THR A 35 27.90 31.44 0.31
N ALA A 36 27.11 31.54 -0.76
CA ALA A 36 25.69 31.18 -0.73
C ALA A 36 25.43 29.69 -0.38
N THR A 37 26.41 28.81 -0.59
CA THR A 37 26.26 27.35 -0.48
C THR A 37 27.20 26.70 0.55
N ALA A 38 28.23 27.40 1.01
CA ALA A 38 29.22 26.83 1.92
C ALA A 38 29.71 27.84 2.98
N ARG A 39 30.17 27.31 4.12
CA ARG A 39 30.89 28.05 5.15
C ARG A 39 32.10 27.23 5.58
N LEU A 40 33.29 27.83 5.48
CA LEU A 40 34.54 27.21 5.85
C LEU A 40 35.26 28.10 6.87
N ARG A 41 35.59 27.53 8.04
CA ARG A 41 36.44 28.17 9.03
C ARG A 41 37.87 27.64 8.86
N LEU A 42 38.80 28.54 8.66
CA LEU A 42 40.24 28.28 8.71
C LEU A 42 40.77 28.76 10.06
N GLU A 43 41.61 27.96 10.69
CA GLU A 43 42.15 28.26 12.02
C GLU A 43 43.66 28.47 11.98
N GLY A 44 44.16 29.38 12.82
CA GLY A 44 45.59 29.61 13.03
C GLY A 44 46.34 30.14 11.79
N GLU A 45 47.56 29.65 11.56
CA GLU A 45 48.47 30.21 10.55
C GLU A 45 47.94 30.11 9.11
N VAL A 46 47.18 29.05 8.79
CA VAL A 46 46.56 28.88 7.47
C VAL A 46 45.52 29.97 7.20
N ALA A 47 44.79 30.40 8.23
CA ALA A 47 43.82 31.48 8.13
C ALA A 47 44.48 32.82 7.75
N GLN A 48 45.64 33.10 8.36
CA GLN A 48 46.44 34.29 8.03
C GLN A 48 46.97 34.21 6.60
N LEU A 49 47.53 33.07 6.19
CA LEU A 49 48.04 32.85 4.83
C LEU A 49 46.95 33.04 3.77
N VAL A 50 45.75 32.49 4.00
CA VAL A 50 44.63 32.65 3.07
C VAL A 50 44.15 34.09 3.00
N ARG A 51 44.00 34.76 4.15
CA ARG A 51 43.55 36.16 4.22
C ARG A 51 44.54 37.11 3.54
N ASP A 52 45.83 36.96 3.84
CA ASP A 52 46.84 37.97 3.52
C ASP A 52 47.49 37.73 2.15
N ARG A 53 47.48 36.48 1.65
CA ARG A 53 48.09 36.13 0.36
C ARG A 53 47.10 35.55 -0.64
N LEU A 54 46.26 34.59 -0.26
CA LEU A 54 45.39 33.91 -1.23
C LEU A 54 44.26 34.81 -1.75
N VAL A 55 43.50 35.41 -0.84
CA VAL A 55 42.33 36.25 -1.16
C VAL A 55 42.71 37.41 -2.09
N PRO A 56 43.79 38.18 -1.84
CA PRO A 56 44.22 39.24 -2.75
C PRO A 56 44.70 38.73 -4.12
N THR A 57 45.20 37.50 -4.21
CA THR A 57 45.72 36.90 -5.45
C THR A 57 44.62 36.39 -6.37
N LEU A 58 43.45 36.07 -5.81
CA LEU A 58 42.31 35.46 -6.51
C LEU A 58 41.15 36.44 -6.77
N THR A 59 41.37 37.75 -6.61
CA THR A 59 40.37 38.77 -6.99
C THR A 59 40.09 38.77 -8.48
N ASP A 60 41.10 38.47 -9.28
CA ASP A 60 41.01 38.29 -10.73
C ASP A 60 41.25 36.83 -11.11
N LEU A 61 41.00 36.50 -12.38
CA LEU A 61 41.23 35.16 -12.90
C LEU A 61 42.74 34.86 -12.97
N THR A 62 43.22 34.02 -12.07
CA THR A 62 44.66 33.78 -11.87
C THR A 62 45.02 32.31 -12.14
N PRO A 63 45.97 32.00 -13.05
CA PRO A 63 46.39 30.62 -13.29
C PRO A 63 46.90 29.94 -12.02
N ARG A 64 46.54 28.67 -11.79
CA ARG A 64 46.93 27.91 -10.57
C ARG A 64 48.43 27.98 -10.26
N ARG A 65 49.29 27.90 -11.28
CA ARG A 65 50.75 28.06 -11.13
C ARG A 65 51.17 29.41 -10.52
N THR A 66 50.46 30.47 -10.87
CA THR A 66 50.69 31.83 -10.39
C THR A 66 50.22 31.96 -8.95
N VAL A 67 49.11 31.30 -8.60
CA VAL A 67 48.60 31.24 -7.22
C VAL A 67 49.61 30.53 -6.33
N ILE A 68 50.14 29.38 -6.74
CA ILE A 68 51.16 28.63 -5.98
C ILE A 68 52.44 29.48 -5.83
N ALA A 69 52.86 30.19 -6.87
CA ALA A 69 54.04 31.06 -6.82
C ALA A 69 53.90 32.25 -5.85
N ALA A 70 52.69 32.63 -5.45
CA ALA A 70 52.45 33.67 -4.43
C ALA A 70 52.79 33.21 -3.00
N PHE A 71 53.15 31.93 -2.81
CA PHE A 71 53.55 31.34 -1.53
C PHE A 71 55.00 30.82 -1.58
N PRO A 72 56.01 31.69 -1.74
CA PRO A 72 57.41 31.27 -1.88
C PRO A 72 57.97 30.56 -0.63
N ASP A 73 57.35 30.79 0.52
CA ASP A 73 57.74 30.24 1.82
C ASP A 73 57.02 28.92 2.17
N ALA A 74 56.11 28.44 1.31
CA ALA A 74 55.32 27.23 1.52
C ALA A 74 55.69 26.12 0.52
N VAL A 75 55.48 24.87 0.91
CA VAL A 75 55.65 23.73 0.01
C VAL A 75 54.53 23.76 -1.03
N ALA A 76 54.87 23.69 -2.32
CA ALA A 76 53.92 23.77 -3.41
C ALA A 76 52.76 22.75 -3.30
N ASP A 77 53.06 21.54 -2.83
CA ASP A 77 52.06 20.48 -2.61
C ASP A 77 51.06 20.82 -1.49
N ASP A 78 51.48 21.52 -0.44
CA ASP A 78 50.60 21.96 0.64
C ASP A 78 49.62 23.04 0.16
N VAL A 79 50.13 23.99 -0.63
CA VAL A 79 49.29 25.03 -1.26
C VAL A 79 48.33 24.39 -2.26
N GLY A 80 48.78 23.38 -3.01
CA GLY A 80 47.94 22.60 -3.91
C GLY A 80 46.77 21.93 -3.17
N ARG A 81 47.04 21.20 -2.09
CA ARG A 81 46.00 20.56 -1.25
C ARG A 81 45.02 21.56 -0.66
N LEU A 82 45.51 22.72 -0.22
CA LEU A 82 44.66 23.81 0.28
C LEU A 82 43.72 24.33 -0.81
N LEU A 83 44.25 24.57 -2.03
CA LEU A 83 43.43 24.99 -3.17
C LEU A 83 42.37 23.96 -3.53
N ASP A 84 42.71 22.67 -3.51
CA ASP A 84 41.76 21.59 -3.80
C ASP A 84 40.67 21.53 -2.74
N THR A 85 41.04 21.68 -1.46
CA THR A 85 40.07 21.78 -0.35
C THR A 85 39.12 22.98 -0.52
N LEU A 86 39.65 24.12 -0.97
CA LEU A 86 38.87 25.34 -1.19
C LEU A 86 37.98 25.24 -2.45
N LEU A 87 38.40 24.50 -3.46
CA LEU A 87 37.61 24.16 -4.66
C LEU A 87 36.46 23.21 -4.31
N ASP A 88 36.76 22.14 -3.57
CA ASP A 88 35.76 21.18 -3.08
C ASP A 88 34.73 21.86 -2.16
N ALA A 89 35.17 22.84 -1.37
CA ALA A 89 34.30 23.66 -0.54
C ALA A 89 33.54 24.76 -1.30
N GLY A 90 33.82 24.97 -2.60
CA GLY A 90 33.19 26.02 -3.41
C GLY A 90 33.56 27.45 -3.00
N ILE A 91 34.67 27.63 -2.31
CA ILE A 91 35.21 28.95 -1.90
C ILE A 91 36.03 29.57 -3.01
N VAL A 92 36.83 28.73 -3.69
CA VAL A 92 37.54 29.04 -4.92
C VAL A 92 36.81 28.33 -6.07
N ILE A 93 36.78 28.94 -7.24
CA ILE A 93 36.24 28.33 -8.45
C ILE A 93 37.29 28.35 -9.56
N GLU A 94 37.25 27.34 -10.41
CA GLU A 94 37.89 27.40 -11.72
C GLU A 94 37.05 28.27 -12.64
N ASP A 95 37.65 29.02 -13.56
CA ASP A 95 36.94 29.73 -14.62
C ASP A 95 37.74 29.84 -15.91
N ASP A 96 37.03 29.91 -17.02
CA ASP A 96 37.60 30.08 -18.35
C ASP A 96 36.96 31.34 -18.95
N ASP A 97 37.76 32.38 -19.20
CA ASP A 97 37.25 33.65 -19.74
C ASP A 97 36.50 33.42 -21.07
N GLY A 98 35.17 33.59 -21.07
CA GLY A 98 34.41 33.85 -22.30
C GLY A 98 33.28 32.90 -22.70
N VAL A 99 32.88 31.91 -21.88
CA VAL A 99 31.66 31.10 -22.17
C VAL A 99 30.49 31.56 -21.29
N PRO A 100 29.47 32.26 -21.85
CA PRO A 100 28.31 32.68 -21.06
C PRO A 100 27.53 31.46 -20.57
N HIS A 101 27.29 31.38 -19.27
CA HIS A 101 26.38 30.41 -18.66
C HIS A 101 25.44 31.11 -17.67
N PRO A 102 24.25 30.56 -17.39
CA PRO A 102 23.38 31.10 -16.36
C PRO A 102 24.10 31.18 -15.00
N PRO A 103 23.88 32.24 -14.19
CA PRO A 103 24.58 32.40 -12.91
C PRO A 103 24.36 31.24 -11.93
N TRP A 104 23.18 30.62 -11.95
CA TRP A 104 22.84 29.53 -11.04
C TRP A 104 23.71 28.28 -11.23
N VAL A 105 24.34 28.09 -12.39
CA VAL A 105 25.21 26.93 -12.66
C VAL A 105 26.44 26.93 -11.73
N GLN A 106 26.87 28.11 -11.26
CA GLN A 106 27.94 28.25 -10.27
C GLN A 106 27.56 27.72 -8.88
N LEU A 107 26.27 27.57 -8.60
CA LEU A 107 25.79 26.99 -7.34
C LEU A 107 25.92 25.46 -7.31
N VAL A 108 26.20 24.85 -8.47
CA VAL A 108 26.20 23.39 -8.65
C VAL A 108 27.62 22.83 -8.61
N THR A 109 28.58 23.54 -9.23
CA THR A 109 29.96 23.08 -9.35
C THR A 109 30.95 24.23 -9.43
N ALA A 110 32.10 24.03 -8.79
CA ALA A 110 33.26 24.91 -8.85
C ALA A 110 34.11 24.72 -10.13
N SER A 111 33.93 23.59 -10.85
CA SER A 111 34.70 23.27 -12.06
C SER A 111 34.18 24.01 -13.29
N ALA A 112 35.07 24.68 -14.01
CA ALA A 112 34.72 25.39 -15.24
C ALA A 112 34.27 24.44 -16.37
N GLU A 113 34.89 23.27 -16.45
CA GLU A 113 34.54 22.23 -17.41
C GLU A 113 33.12 21.70 -17.16
N GLU A 114 32.82 21.33 -15.93
CA GLU A 114 31.49 20.84 -15.57
C GLU A 114 30.41 21.90 -15.75
N ARG A 115 30.71 23.18 -15.40
CA ARG A 115 29.77 24.28 -15.66
C ARG A 115 29.46 24.44 -17.15
N ARG A 116 30.47 24.36 -18.02
CA ARG A 116 30.26 24.39 -19.48
C ARG A 116 29.42 23.22 -19.93
N ALA A 117 29.70 22.01 -19.44
CA ALA A 117 28.92 20.83 -19.79
C ALA A 117 27.44 20.96 -19.36
N VAL A 118 27.18 21.44 -18.14
CA VAL A 118 25.82 21.69 -17.63
C VAL A 118 25.10 22.77 -18.45
N ALA A 119 25.77 23.90 -18.70
CA ALA A 119 25.21 24.99 -19.48
C ALA A 119 24.92 24.58 -20.92
N GLU A 120 25.81 23.81 -21.54
CA GLU A 120 25.63 23.29 -22.88
C GLU A 120 24.45 22.31 -22.94
N ARG A 121 24.37 21.35 -22.00
CA ARG A 121 23.22 20.43 -21.91
C ARG A 121 21.90 21.19 -21.80
N ALA A 122 21.82 22.19 -20.91
CA ALA A 122 20.64 23.03 -20.77
C ALA A 122 20.31 23.79 -22.07
N ARG A 123 21.32 24.38 -22.72
CA ARG A 123 21.17 25.14 -23.96
C ARG A 123 20.68 24.29 -25.12
N THR A 124 21.14 23.04 -25.24
CA THR A 124 20.73 22.10 -26.30
C THR A 124 19.43 21.39 -26.01
N LEU A 125 18.96 21.42 -24.76
CA LEU A 125 17.76 20.70 -24.34
C LEU A 125 16.50 21.24 -25.05
N ARG A 126 15.76 20.34 -25.68
CA ARG A 126 14.49 20.61 -26.35
C ARG A 126 13.34 20.21 -25.44
N VAL A 127 12.55 21.20 -25.02
CA VAL A 127 11.38 20.98 -24.16
C VAL A 127 10.12 21.41 -24.90
N ALA A 128 9.22 20.47 -25.18
CA ALA A 128 7.89 20.79 -25.68
C ALA A 128 6.97 21.13 -24.50
N VAL A 129 6.45 22.36 -24.47
CA VAL A 129 5.39 22.76 -23.53
C VAL A 129 4.07 22.70 -24.28
N VAL A 130 3.19 21.76 -23.93
CA VAL A 130 1.83 21.64 -24.47
C VAL A 130 0.87 22.23 -23.46
N GLY A 131 0.29 23.39 -23.74
CA GLY A 131 -0.47 24.12 -22.73
C GLY A 131 -1.26 25.28 -23.28
N ASN A 132 -2.05 25.92 -22.41
CA ASN A 132 -2.79 27.13 -22.72
C ASN A 132 -2.73 28.13 -21.55
N GLY A 133 -3.09 29.38 -21.83
CA GLY A 133 -3.30 30.39 -20.79
C GLY A 133 -2.02 30.85 -20.05
N GLU A 134 -2.21 31.39 -18.85
CA GLU A 134 -1.13 32.01 -18.08
C GLU A 134 -0.13 30.99 -17.49
N GLY A 135 -0.60 29.79 -17.15
CA GLY A 135 0.25 28.72 -16.62
C GLY A 135 1.33 28.29 -17.61
N ALA A 136 0.95 28.01 -18.85
CA ALA A 136 1.89 27.62 -19.91
C ALA A 136 2.91 28.73 -20.23
N ARG A 137 2.47 30.00 -20.20
CA ARG A 137 3.37 31.16 -20.37
C ARG A 137 4.35 31.31 -19.21
N ALA A 138 3.88 31.22 -17.96
CA ALA A 138 4.74 31.28 -16.78
C ALA A 138 5.82 30.19 -16.79
N LEU A 139 5.45 28.97 -17.21
CA LEU A 139 6.38 27.86 -17.40
C LEU A 139 7.43 28.16 -18.47
N THR A 140 6.99 28.60 -19.65
CA THR A 140 7.90 28.90 -20.77
C THR A 140 8.91 29.97 -20.35
N THR A 141 8.46 31.02 -19.67
CA THR A 141 9.33 32.07 -19.11
C THR A 141 10.31 31.49 -18.09
N SER A 142 9.85 30.65 -17.16
CA SER A 142 10.71 30.04 -16.13
C SER A 142 11.79 29.12 -16.72
N LEU A 143 11.42 28.26 -17.67
CA LEU A 143 12.35 27.35 -18.35
C LEU A 143 13.39 28.12 -19.17
N THR A 144 12.96 29.15 -19.90
CA THR A 144 13.87 30.02 -20.67
C THR A 144 14.84 30.76 -19.74
N ALA A 145 14.34 31.30 -18.63
CA ALA A 145 15.14 31.99 -17.64
C ALA A 145 16.18 31.07 -16.95
N ALA A 146 15.92 29.76 -16.92
CA ALA A 146 16.89 28.77 -16.44
C ALA A 146 18.02 28.47 -17.45
N GLY A 147 17.96 29.02 -18.67
CA GLY A 147 18.95 28.79 -19.73
C GLY A 147 18.62 27.60 -20.63
N ILE A 148 17.39 27.10 -20.61
CA ILE A 148 16.94 26.04 -21.52
C ILE A 148 16.71 26.65 -22.90
N GLY A 149 17.50 26.24 -23.90
CA GLY A 149 17.53 26.90 -25.21
C GLY A 149 16.43 26.45 -26.18
N GLY A 150 15.95 25.21 -26.07
CA GLY A 150 14.97 24.61 -26.98
C GLY A 150 13.54 24.57 -26.47
N VAL A 151 13.07 25.58 -25.72
CA VAL A 151 11.69 25.60 -25.20
C VAL A 151 10.70 25.96 -26.32
N ARG A 152 9.81 25.03 -26.66
CA ARG A 152 8.77 25.23 -27.68
C ARG A 152 7.38 25.13 -27.05
N LEU A 153 6.67 26.26 -26.98
CA LEU A 153 5.27 26.31 -26.58
C LEU A 153 4.36 25.94 -27.76
N LEU A 154 3.62 24.84 -27.62
CA LEU A 154 2.44 24.53 -28.41
C LEU A 154 1.22 25.11 -27.68
N ASP A 155 0.92 26.38 -27.98
CA ASP A 155 -0.19 27.12 -27.37
C ASP A 155 -1.53 26.63 -27.94
N LEU A 156 -2.39 26.09 -27.07
CA LEU A 156 -3.72 25.64 -27.44
C LEU A 156 -4.68 26.83 -27.29
N ALA A 157 -5.08 27.43 -28.42
CA ALA A 157 -6.02 28.55 -28.39
C ALA A 157 -7.37 28.15 -27.77
N ALA A 158 -8.02 29.10 -27.10
CA ALA A 158 -9.35 28.89 -26.55
C ALA A 158 -10.33 28.49 -27.66
N GLY A 159 -10.89 27.28 -27.57
CA GLY A 159 -11.89 26.77 -28.52
C GLY A 159 -11.34 26.04 -29.75
N THR A 160 -10.02 25.86 -29.91
CA THR A 160 -9.47 24.97 -30.95
C THR A 160 -9.16 23.59 -30.38
N VAL A 161 -9.67 22.54 -31.03
CA VAL A 161 -9.29 21.16 -30.72
C VAL A 161 -7.84 20.97 -31.17
N PRO A 162 -6.92 20.54 -30.28
CA PRO A 162 -5.55 20.26 -30.68
C PRO A 162 -5.53 19.06 -31.64
N ASP A 163 -4.73 19.15 -32.71
CA ASP A 163 -4.41 17.99 -33.53
C ASP A 163 -3.58 17.01 -32.70
N ARG A 164 -4.13 15.83 -32.43
CA ARG A 164 -3.41 14.75 -31.70
C ARG A 164 -2.07 14.46 -32.38
N ASP A 165 -2.02 14.43 -33.71
CA ASP A 165 -0.78 14.14 -34.43
C ASP A 165 0.22 15.30 -34.26
N GLY A 166 -0.26 16.53 -34.13
CA GLY A 166 0.53 17.70 -33.79
C GLY A 166 1.18 17.59 -32.40
N VAL A 167 0.42 17.15 -31.40
CA VAL A 167 0.94 16.86 -30.05
C VAL A 167 1.98 15.75 -30.11
N THR A 168 1.69 14.64 -30.79
CA THR A 168 2.63 13.51 -30.93
C THR A 168 3.93 13.95 -31.61
N ARG A 169 3.87 14.67 -32.72
CA ARG A 169 5.08 15.21 -33.41
C ARG A 169 5.89 16.14 -32.52
N ALA A 170 5.23 16.98 -31.72
CA ALA A 170 5.91 17.89 -30.79
C ALA A 170 6.66 17.12 -29.69
N VAL A 171 6.03 16.09 -29.13
CA VAL A 171 6.64 15.23 -28.11
C VAL A 171 7.81 14.44 -28.69
N ALA A 172 7.61 13.74 -29.81
CA ALA A 172 8.64 12.92 -30.47
C ALA A 172 9.89 13.73 -30.89
N GLY A 173 9.72 15.02 -31.17
CA GLY A 173 10.81 15.93 -31.54
C GLY A 173 11.54 16.59 -30.37
N SER A 174 11.26 16.19 -29.12
CA SER A 174 11.76 16.82 -27.90
C SER A 174 12.51 15.81 -27.02
N ASP A 175 13.33 16.32 -26.11
CA ASP A 175 14.02 15.50 -25.11
C ASP A 175 13.17 15.33 -23.84
N LEU A 176 12.23 16.24 -23.60
CA LEU A 176 11.23 16.18 -22.53
C LEU A 176 9.96 16.95 -22.94
N ALA A 177 8.79 16.46 -22.52
CA ALA A 177 7.52 17.16 -22.71
C ALA A 177 6.91 17.63 -21.37
N VAL A 178 6.33 18.83 -21.35
CA VAL A 178 5.57 19.36 -20.21
C VAL A 178 4.13 19.61 -20.64
N THR A 179 3.16 19.02 -19.93
CA THR A 179 1.73 19.30 -20.17
C THR A 179 1.20 20.29 -19.14
N ALA A 180 0.73 21.45 -19.59
CA ALA A 180 0.25 22.56 -18.78
C ALA A 180 -1.08 23.09 -19.30
N VAL A 181 -2.06 22.21 -19.38
CA VAL A 181 -3.41 22.51 -19.89
C VAL A 181 -4.41 22.67 -18.75
N ASP A 182 -5.50 23.38 -19.00
CA ASP A 182 -6.65 23.38 -18.10
C ASP A 182 -7.13 21.94 -17.79
N PRO A 183 -7.65 21.66 -16.58
CA PRO A 183 -8.13 20.33 -16.20
C PRO A 183 -9.12 19.70 -17.18
N GLU A 184 -9.91 20.54 -17.86
CA GLU A 184 -10.91 20.10 -18.83
C GLU A 184 -10.33 19.54 -20.14
N LEU A 185 -9.07 19.85 -20.44
CA LEU A 185 -8.35 19.28 -21.57
C LEU A 185 -7.71 17.93 -21.20
N SER A 186 -8.46 17.07 -20.51
CA SER A 186 -8.01 15.74 -20.04
C SER A 186 -7.45 14.89 -21.18
N ALA A 187 -8.10 14.93 -22.36
CA ALA A 187 -7.64 14.23 -23.56
C ALA A 187 -6.22 14.62 -24.00
N VAL A 188 -5.83 15.89 -23.85
CA VAL A 188 -4.48 16.36 -24.24
C VAL A 188 -3.42 15.76 -23.30
N ARG A 189 -3.73 15.65 -22.00
CA ARG A 189 -2.82 15.02 -21.03
C ARG A 189 -2.62 13.55 -21.37
N MET A 190 -3.68 12.86 -21.78
CA MET A 190 -3.60 11.49 -22.28
C MET A 190 -2.77 11.38 -23.56
N TRP A 191 -2.90 12.33 -24.50
CA TRP A 191 -2.11 12.32 -25.73
C TRP A 191 -0.62 12.55 -25.49
N VAL A 192 -0.26 13.51 -24.63
CA VAL A 192 1.15 13.73 -24.25
C VAL A 192 1.72 12.50 -23.55
N ASN A 193 0.97 11.91 -22.60
CA ASN A 193 1.38 10.68 -21.93
C ASN A 193 1.57 9.52 -22.92
N ALA A 194 0.62 9.33 -23.85
CA ALA A 194 0.71 8.27 -24.86
C ALA A 194 1.91 8.49 -25.80
N ALA A 195 2.12 9.72 -26.30
CA ALA A 195 3.25 10.04 -27.17
C ALA A 195 4.60 9.89 -26.44
N GLY A 196 4.68 10.27 -25.16
CA GLY A 196 5.87 10.09 -24.35
C GLY A 196 6.22 8.61 -24.17
N LEU A 197 5.23 7.78 -23.84
CA LEU A 197 5.41 6.32 -23.74
C LEU A 197 5.76 5.66 -25.09
N GLU A 198 5.20 6.14 -26.20
CA GLU A 198 5.45 5.59 -27.54
C GLU A 198 6.84 5.94 -28.08
N HIS A 199 7.31 7.15 -27.81
CA HIS A 199 8.58 7.68 -28.35
C HIS A 199 9.73 7.70 -27.35
N ASP A 200 9.55 7.09 -26.17
CA ASP A 200 10.54 7.06 -25.09
C ASP A 200 10.98 8.47 -24.63
N VAL A 201 10.02 9.40 -24.57
CA VAL A 201 10.23 10.79 -24.15
C VAL A 201 9.62 11.01 -22.75
N PRO A 202 10.42 11.40 -21.73
CA PRO A 202 9.91 11.78 -20.42
C PRO A 202 8.85 12.89 -20.49
N SER A 203 7.80 12.77 -19.69
CA SER A 203 6.74 13.77 -19.64
C SER A 203 6.41 14.22 -18.22
N LEU A 204 6.29 15.52 -18.00
CA LEU A 204 5.89 16.11 -16.73
C LEU A 204 4.52 16.79 -16.87
N HIS A 205 3.60 16.46 -15.99
CA HIS A 205 2.24 16.99 -16.03
C HIS A 205 2.02 18.02 -14.93
N VAL A 206 1.36 19.13 -15.24
CA VAL A 206 0.99 20.14 -14.24
C VAL A 206 -0.45 20.61 -14.46
N ALA A 207 -1.15 20.88 -13.38
CA ALA A 207 -2.53 21.36 -13.38
C ALA A 207 -2.71 22.45 -12.32
N TRP A 208 -3.50 23.48 -12.64
CA TRP A 208 -3.93 24.48 -11.68
C TRP A 208 -5.43 24.36 -11.45
N HIS A 209 -5.82 24.34 -10.18
CA HIS A 209 -7.18 24.17 -9.68
C HIS A 209 -7.50 25.32 -8.73
N GLY A 210 -7.67 26.54 -9.26
CA GLY A 210 -7.97 27.72 -8.47
C GLY A 210 -6.85 28.08 -7.49
N THR A 211 -7.04 27.72 -6.22
CA THR A 211 -6.09 27.95 -5.12
C THR A 211 -5.12 26.79 -4.90
N ARG A 212 -5.15 25.76 -5.74
CA ARG A 212 -4.21 24.62 -5.67
C ARG A 212 -3.54 24.37 -7.01
N ALA A 213 -2.37 23.77 -6.99
CA ALA A 213 -1.72 23.21 -8.16
C ALA A 213 -1.23 21.79 -7.89
N VAL A 214 -1.22 20.95 -8.92
CA VAL A 214 -0.63 19.61 -8.87
C VAL A 214 0.48 19.57 -9.90
N VAL A 215 1.69 19.24 -9.47
CA VAL A 215 2.86 19.03 -10.34
C VAL A 215 3.26 17.56 -10.26
N GLY A 216 3.42 16.92 -11.40
CA GLY A 216 3.71 15.49 -11.51
C GLY A 216 2.53 14.65 -12.04
N PRO A 217 2.78 13.35 -12.24
CA PRO A 217 4.08 12.71 -12.09
C PRO A 217 5.07 13.15 -13.16
N LEU A 218 6.36 13.07 -12.86
CA LEU A 218 7.37 12.98 -13.90
C LEU A 218 7.34 11.54 -14.39
N VAL A 219 6.76 11.33 -15.57
CA VAL A 219 6.67 10.03 -16.23
C VAL A 219 7.99 9.76 -16.91
N LEU A 220 8.62 8.65 -16.53
CA LEU A 220 9.79 8.09 -17.19
C LEU A 220 9.31 6.84 -17.93
N PRO A 221 9.26 6.82 -19.27
CA PRO A 221 8.83 5.64 -20.02
C PRO A 221 9.61 4.39 -19.60
N GLY A 222 8.90 3.27 -19.42
CA GLY A 222 9.49 2.03 -18.90
C GLY A 222 9.75 2.01 -17.38
N GLU A 223 9.71 3.15 -16.69
CA GLU A 223 10.05 3.29 -15.27
C GLU A 223 8.90 3.90 -14.44
N GLY A 224 8.26 3.07 -13.62
CA GLY A 224 7.26 3.54 -12.66
C GLY A 224 5.94 4.05 -13.30
N PRO A 225 5.11 4.78 -12.53
CA PRO A 225 3.76 5.13 -12.96
C PRO A 225 3.74 6.16 -14.08
N CYS A 226 2.84 5.95 -15.04
CA CYS A 226 2.49 6.98 -16.03
C CYS A 226 1.41 7.93 -15.49
N TYR A 227 1.04 8.94 -16.28
CA TYR A 227 0.00 9.91 -15.87
C TYR A 227 -1.37 9.24 -15.67
N LEU A 228 -1.72 8.21 -16.45
CA LEU A 228 -2.97 7.47 -16.23
C LEU A 228 -2.95 6.68 -14.90
N CYS A 229 -1.81 6.11 -14.50
CA CYS A 229 -1.67 5.47 -13.19
C CYS A 229 -2.00 6.47 -12.07
N TRP A 230 -1.40 7.67 -12.12
CA TRP A 230 -1.71 8.74 -11.18
C TRP A 230 -3.21 9.07 -11.18
N ARG A 231 -3.82 9.29 -12.36
CA ARG A 231 -5.22 9.71 -12.42
C ARG A 231 -6.16 8.65 -11.86
N MET A 232 -5.93 7.38 -12.17
CA MET A 232 -6.69 6.24 -11.63
C MET A 232 -6.56 6.14 -10.10
N ARG A 233 -5.35 6.33 -9.56
CA ARG A 233 -5.13 6.34 -8.10
C ARG A 233 -5.81 7.53 -7.43
N ALA A 234 -5.78 8.69 -8.08
CA ALA A 234 -6.43 9.89 -7.58
C ALA A 234 -7.96 9.76 -7.57
N LEU A 235 -8.55 9.23 -8.64
CA LEU A 235 -10.00 8.94 -8.68
C LEU A 235 -10.41 7.93 -7.61
N ALA A 236 -9.62 6.88 -7.39
CA ALA A 236 -9.87 5.92 -6.31
C ALA A 236 -9.82 6.57 -4.90
N CYS A 237 -9.26 7.77 -4.77
CA CYS A 237 -9.17 8.52 -3.52
C CYS A 237 -10.20 9.66 -3.41
N GLU A 238 -11.10 9.83 -4.38
CA GLU A 238 -12.14 10.86 -4.31
C GLU A 238 -13.29 10.42 -3.40
N ASP A 239 -13.66 11.26 -2.43
CA ASP A 239 -14.74 10.96 -1.48
C ASP A 239 -16.09 10.75 -2.19
N ASP A 240 -16.36 11.56 -3.22
CA ASP A 240 -17.49 11.38 -4.13
C ASP A 240 -17.00 10.82 -5.47
N PHE A 241 -16.64 9.54 -5.45
CA PHE A 241 -16.17 8.82 -6.63
C PHE A 241 -17.14 8.94 -7.81
N ALA A 242 -18.45 8.85 -7.57
CA ALA A 242 -19.45 8.89 -8.63
C ALA A 242 -19.49 10.25 -9.33
N ALA A 243 -19.46 11.36 -8.57
CA ALA A 243 -19.38 12.70 -9.14
C ALA A 243 -18.05 12.94 -9.87
N ALA A 244 -16.93 12.49 -9.27
CA ALA A 244 -15.62 12.62 -9.89
C ALA A 244 -15.53 11.86 -11.22
N MET A 245 -16.03 10.62 -11.28
CA MET A 245 -16.09 9.84 -12.51
C MET A 245 -17.02 10.44 -13.56
N ALA A 246 -18.22 10.89 -13.16
CA ALA A 246 -19.14 11.54 -14.09
C ALA A 246 -18.51 12.78 -14.73
N HIS A 247 -17.72 13.53 -13.96
CA HIS A 247 -16.95 14.67 -14.48
C HIS A 247 -15.86 14.22 -15.46
N GLU A 248 -15.08 13.18 -15.14
CA GLU A 248 -14.07 12.64 -16.07
C GLU A 248 -14.69 12.13 -17.37
N GLU A 249 -15.80 11.39 -17.31
CA GLU A 249 -16.50 10.89 -18.50
C GLU A 249 -17.04 12.03 -19.37
N MET A 250 -17.57 13.08 -18.75
CA MET A 250 -17.99 14.28 -19.46
C MET A 250 -16.82 14.93 -20.19
N LEU A 251 -15.65 15.06 -19.54
CA LEU A 251 -14.46 15.64 -20.14
C LEU A 251 -13.91 14.79 -21.30
N ASP A 252 -13.88 13.47 -21.13
CA ASP A 252 -13.45 12.55 -22.20
C ASP A 252 -14.38 12.60 -23.42
N ARG A 253 -15.70 12.70 -23.21
CA ARG A 253 -16.69 12.85 -24.29
C ARG A 253 -16.60 14.21 -24.98
N ALA A 254 -16.40 15.28 -24.23
CA ALA A 254 -16.40 16.64 -24.77
C ALA A 254 -15.22 16.88 -25.73
N ARG A 255 -14.04 16.32 -25.42
CA ARG A 255 -12.79 16.51 -26.20
C ARG A 255 -12.47 17.98 -26.54
N GLN A 256 -12.97 18.93 -25.75
CA GLN A 256 -12.88 20.37 -26.01
C GLN A 256 -12.68 21.13 -24.70
N ALA A 257 -11.85 22.19 -24.73
CA ALA A 257 -11.78 23.15 -23.63
C ALA A 257 -13.06 23.99 -23.61
N PRO A 258 -13.71 24.19 -22.46
CA PRO A 258 -14.64 25.30 -22.31
C PRO A 258 -13.87 26.59 -22.63
N GLY A 259 -14.41 27.43 -23.52
CA GLY A 259 -13.75 28.68 -23.94
C GLY A 259 -13.64 29.77 -22.86
N ARG A 260 -13.65 29.40 -21.57
CA ARG A 260 -13.56 30.32 -20.42
C ARG A 260 -12.39 29.91 -19.52
N PRO A 261 -11.36 30.76 -19.39
CA PRO A 261 -10.23 30.47 -18.49
C PRO A 261 -10.72 30.43 -17.03
N ARG A 262 -10.23 29.46 -16.26
CA ARG A 262 -10.47 29.41 -14.82
C ARG A 262 -9.54 30.38 -14.10
N PRO A 263 -10.03 31.11 -13.08
CA PRO A 263 -9.15 31.94 -12.26
C PRO A 263 -8.17 31.05 -11.50
N VAL A 264 -6.90 31.43 -11.48
CA VAL A 264 -5.83 30.78 -10.71
C VAL A 264 -5.23 31.83 -9.77
N LEU A 265 -4.86 31.43 -8.56
CA LEU A 265 -4.18 32.34 -7.64
C LEU A 265 -2.83 32.78 -8.26
N PRO A 266 -2.56 34.09 -8.42
CA PRO A 266 -1.39 34.55 -9.17
C PRO A 266 -0.05 34.00 -8.68
N ALA A 267 0.11 33.82 -7.37
CA ALA A 267 1.35 33.28 -6.77
C ALA A 267 1.61 31.81 -7.12
N LEU A 268 0.58 31.03 -7.48
CA LEU A 268 0.73 29.62 -7.85
C LEU A 268 1.31 29.42 -9.25
N LEU A 269 1.15 30.39 -10.15
CA LEU A 269 1.70 30.31 -11.50
C LEU A 269 3.23 30.22 -11.47
N PRO A 270 3.98 31.18 -10.89
CA PRO A 270 5.43 31.07 -10.76
C PRO A 270 5.85 29.97 -9.78
N GLY A 271 5.05 29.69 -8.74
CA GLY A 271 5.36 28.62 -7.77
C GLY A 271 5.40 27.24 -8.41
N ALA A 272 4.35 26.86 -9.16
CA ALA A 272 4.35 25.59 -9.90
C ALA A 272 5.39 25.58 -11.02
N ALA A 273 5.61 26.73 -11.69
CA ALA A 273 6.62 26.83 -12.72
C ALA A 273 8.04 26.60 -12.20
N ALA A 274 8.38 27.10 -11.03
CA ALA A 274 9.67 26.86 -10.39
C ALA A 274 9.88 25.37 -10.07
N VAL A 275 8.83 24.67 -9.60
CA VAL A 275 8.89 23.22 -9.36
C VAL A 275 9.11 22.46 -10.67
N VAL A 276 8.37 22.81 -11.74
CA VAL A 276 8.55 22.17 -13.05
C VAL A 276 9.97 22.39 -13.59
N THR A 277 10.45 23.64 -13.58
CA THR A 277 11.81 23.97 -14.03
C THR A 277 12.86 23.19 -13.25
N ARG A 278 12.69 23.06 -11.93
CA ARG A 278 13.54 22.20 -11.10
C ARG A 278 13.54 20.76 -11.61
N GLU A 279 12.38 20.14 -11.77
CA GLU A 279 12.31 18.74 -12.22
C GLU A 279 12.87 18.53 -13.63
N VAL A 280 12.69 19.50 -14.54
CA VAL A 280 13.29 19.44 -15.88
C VAL A 280 14.82 19.48 -15.81
N LEU A 281 15.39 20.38 -15.01
CA LEU A 281 16.84 20.43 -14.79
C LEU A 281 17.36 19.15 -14.13
N ALA A 282 16.59 18.58 -13.19
CA ALA A 282 16.93 17.33 -12.54
C ALA A 282 17.00 16.16 -13.54
N ALA A 283 15.93 15.99 -14.32
CA ALA A 283 15.74 14.84 -15.19
C ALA A 283 16.63 14.88 -16.44
N ALA A 284 16.83 16.07 -17.03
CA ALA A 284 17.46 16.20 -18.34
C ALA A 284 18.87 16.81 -18.30
N VAL A 285 19.22 17.56 -17.26
CA VAL A 285 20.56 18.19 -17.13
C VAL A 285 21.43 17.45 -16.09
N GLY A 286 20.83 16.69 -15.18
CA GLY A 286 21.53 15.84 -14.21
C GLY A 286 22.18 16.61 -13.06
N VAL A 287 21.69 17.81 -12.77
CA VAL A 287 22.24 18.72 -11.73
C VAL A 287 21.98 18.19 -10.32
N TYR A 288 20.84 17.54 -10.13
CA TYR A 288 20.38 16.95 -8.86
C TYR A 288 19.32 15.89 -9.16
N PRO A 289 19.00 14.98 -8.22
CA PRO A 289 17.99 13.96 -8.47
C PRO A 289 16.58 14.54 -8.63
N ALA A 290 15.83 13.98 -9.58
CA ALA A 290 14.42 14.25 -9.77
C ALA A 290 13.62 13.72 -8.57
N ARG A 291 12.59 14.45 -8.16
CA ARG A 291 11.78 14.12 -6.96
C ARG A 291 10.38 13.63 -7.30
N LEU A 292 9.92 13.87 -8.53
CA LEU A 292 8.59 13.51 -9.01
C LEU A 292 8.49 12.22 -9.85
N PRO A 293 9.56 11.42 -10.13
CA PRO A 293 9.37 10.04 -10.51
C PRO A 293 8.60 9.30 -9.40
N GLY A 294 7.48 8.66 -9.77
CA GLY A 294 6.63 7.96 -8.81
C GLY A 294 5.92 8.84 -7.79
N HIS A 295 5.84 10.16 -7.99
CA HIS A 295 5.20 11.08 -7.05
C HIS A 295 4.49 12.23 -7.75
N VAL A 296 3.51 12.83 -7.08
CA VAL A 296 3.02 14.17 -7.39
C VAL A 296 3.24 15.11 -6.21
N LEU A 297 3.29 16.40 -6.49
CA LEU A 297 3.35 17.47 -5.51
C LEU A 297 2.06 18.28 -5.58
N THR A 298 1.35 18.39 -4.46
CA THR A 298 0.25 19.35 -4.30
C THR A 298 0.80 20.63 -3.69
N LEU A 299 0.43 21.76 -4.29
CA LEU A 299 0.74 23.11 -3.82
C LEU A 299 -0.57 23.77 -3.43
N ASP A 300 -0.66 24.27 -2.20
CA ASP A 300 -1.84 25.01 -1.73
C ASP A 300 -1.45 26.49 -1.57
N GLY A 301 -2.03 27.34 -2.41
CA GLY A 301 -1.66 28.75 -2.51
C GLY A 301 -2.24 29.61 -1.39
N THR A 302 -3.25 29.13 -0.65
CA THR A 302 -3.82 29.87 0.49
C THR A 302 -3.06 29.62 1.77
N THR A 303 -2.55 28.40 1.96
CA THR A 303 -1.78 28.00 3.15
C THR A 303 -0.26 28.03 2.92
N GLY A 304 0.19 28.03 1.67
CA GLY A 304 1.60 27.85 1.30
C GLY A 304 2.10 26.41 1.43
N SER A 305 1.21 25.45 1.75
CA SER A 305 1.57 24.05 1.96
C SER A 305 2.05 23.39 0.67
N GLN A 306 3.05 22.51 0.80
CA GLN A 306 3.55 21.67 -0.28
C GLN A 306 3.63 20.23 0.21
N VAL A 307 2.82 19.34 -0.37
CA VAL A 307 2.74 17.94 0.06
C VAL A 307 3.03 17.02 -1.11
N ARG A 308 3.99 16.12 -0.92
CA ARG A 308 4.35 15.12 -1.93
C ARG A 308 3.59 13.83 -1.66
N HIS A 309 2.95 13.30 -2.68
CA HIS A 309 2.14 12.09 -2.61
C HIS A 309 2.77 10.99 -3.48
N PRO A 310 2.98 9.78 -2.96
CA PRO A 310 3.47 8.67 -3.76
C PRO A 310 2.42 8.22 -4.78
N VAL A 311 2.88 7.70 -5.90
CA VAL A 311 2.06 7.08 -6.93
C VAL A 311 2.65 5.72 -7.23
N LEU A 312 1.88 4.66 -7.01
CA LEU A 312 2.25 3.32 -7.43
C LEU A 312 1.75 3.06 -8.85
N GLN A 313 2.62 2.46 -9.65
CA GLN A 313 2.26 1.98 -10.97
C GLN A 313 1.12 0.97 -10.85
N ARG A 314 0.14 1.10 -11.73
CA ARG A 314 -1.00 0.19 -11.76
C ARG A 314 -0.70 -1.00 -12.67
N PRO A 315 -0.84 -2.25 -12.21
CA PRO A 315 -0.58 -3.44 -13.04
C PRO A 315 -1.50 -3.53 -14.27
N ASP A 316 -2.73 -3.05 -14.14
CA ASP A 316 -3.82 -3.07 -15.12
C ASP A 316 -3.87 -1.80 -15.99
N CYS A 317 -2.84 -0.95 -15.96
CA CYS A 317 -2.88 0.34 -16.64
C CYS A 317 -2.94 0.21 -18.18
N ALA A 318 -4.05 0.61 -18.78
CA ALA A 318 -4.26 0.58 -20.23
C ALA A 318 -3.32 1.50 -21.05
N ALA A 319 -2.53 2.36 -20.40
CA ALA A 319 -1.54 3.21 -21.06
C ALA A 319 -0.13 2.58 -21.03
N CYS A 320 0.46 2.40 -19.84
CA CYS A 320 1.84 1.93 -19.72
C CYS A 320 2.01 0.41 -19.54
N ARG A 321 0.92 -0.34 -19.30
CA ARG A 321 0.94 -1.82 -19.15
C ARG A 321 0.25 -2.56 -20.28
N LYS A 322 -0.25 -1.85 -21.30
CA LYS A 322 -1.02 -2.44 -22.42
C LYS A 322 -0.29 -3.56 -23.17
N LYS A 323 1.05 -3.51 -23.24
CA LYS A 323 1.88 -4.48 -23.97
C LYS A 323 2.65 -5.43 -23.04
N ASP A 324 2.45 -5.34 -21.73
CA ASP A 324 3.22 -6.13 -20.78
C ASP A 324 2.68 -7.56 -20.77
N HIS A 325 3.47 -8.49 -21.29
CA HIS A 325 3.19 -9.91 -21.11
C HIS A 325 3.51 -10.27 -19.66
N ARG A 326 2.50 -10.61 -18.85
CA ARG A 326 2.72 -11.15 -17.51
C ARG A 326 3.11 -12.63 -17.65
N PRO A 327 4.39 -13.01 -17.41
CA PRO A 327 4.73 -14.43 -17.41
C PRO A 327 3.92 -15.11 -16.31
N SER A 328 3.38 -16.30 -16.60
CA SER A 328 2.68 -17.08 -15.57
C SER A 328 3.60 -17.29 -14.38
N ARG A 329 3.19 -16.80 -13.21
CA ARG A 329 3.96 -17.00 -11.99
C ARG A 329 3.80 -18.45 -11.52
N GLU A 330 4.88 -19.22 -11.61
CA GLU A 330 4.89 -20.58 -11.11
C GLU A 330 4.79 -20.56 -9.58
N GLN A 331 3.79 -21.26 -9.05
CA GLN A 331 3.56 -21.39 -7.62
C GLN A 331 4.49 -22.47 -7.05
N PRO A 332 5.39 -22.18 -6.10
CA PRO A 332 6.36 -23.17 -5.59
C PRO A 332 5.73 -24.32 -4.80
N PRO A 333 6.28 -25.55 -4.85
CA PRO A 333 5.83 -26.64 -3.99
C PRO A 333 6.24 -26.43 -2.51
N LEU A 334 5.65 -27.22 -1.61
CA LEU A 334 5.90 -27.14 -0.16
C LEU A 334 7.38 -27.16 0.22
N ALA A 335 8.20 -28.01 -0.42
CA ALA A 335 9.63 -28.11 -0.10
C ALA A 335 10.37 -26.77 -0.31
N THR A 336 10.00 -26.02 -1.33
CA THR A 336 10.57 -24.69 -1.62
C THR A 336 10.06 -23.64 -0.63
N LEU A 337 8.76 -23.65 -0.33
CA LEU A 337 8.17 -22.74 0.67
C LEU A 337 8.80 -22.97 2.06
N ALA A 338 8.88 -24.23 2.51
CA ALA A 338 9.44 -24.59 3.81
C ALA A 338 10.94 -24.27 3.95
N GLY A 339 11.69 -24.27 2.84
CA GLY A 339 13.09 -23.85 2.82
C GLY A 339 13.29 -22.33 2.84
N THR A 340 12.23 -21.55 2.63
CA THR A 340 12.29 -20.08 2.62
C THR A 340 12.22 -19.56 4.06
N ARG A 341 13.25 -18.81 4.47
CA ARG A 341 13.26 -18.15 5.78
C ARG A 341 12.23 -17.02 5.80
N SER A 342 11.51 -16.89 6.91
CA SER A 342 10.63 -15.73 7.13
C SER A 342 11.40 -14.42 6.90
N GLY A 343 10.77 -13.53 6.13
CA GLY A 343 11.35 -12.25 5.75
C GLY A 343 11.11 -11.18 6.81
N ARG A 344 11.80 -10.04 6.68
CA ARG A 344 11.46 -8.83 7.41
C ARG A 344 10.82 -7.83 6.45
N THR A 345 9.57 -7.48 6.71
CA THR A 345 8.88 -6.43 5.96
C THR A 345 9.37 -5.05 6.39
N ASP A 346 9.69 -4.18 5.43
CA ASP A 346 10.00 -2.77 5.67
C ASP A 346 8.69 -1.95 5.62
N PHE A 347 7.95 -1.96 6.72
CA PHE A 347 6.66 -1.28 6.81
C PHE A 347 6.75 0.25 6.66
N ASP A 348 7.89 0.85 6.98
CA ASP A 348 8.09 2.30 6.80
C ASP A 348 8.22 2.66 5.33
N ARG A 349 8.99 1.88 4.57
CA ARG A 349 9.06 2.02 3.12
C ARG A 349 7.71 1.74 2.46
N ILE A 350 6.97 0.74 2.93
CA ILE A 350 5.61 0.45 2.45
C ILE A 350 4.73 1.67 2.67
N ALA A 351 4.63 2.17 3.91
CA ALA A 351 3.78 3.30 4.23
C ALA A 351 4.14 4.54 3.40
N ALA A 352 5.44 4.81 3.22
CA ALA A 352 5.91 5.94 2.41
C ALA A 352 5.52 5.84 0.93
N ARG A 353 5.23 4.63 0.42
CA ARG A 353 4.82 4.39 -0.98
C ARG A 353 3.31 4.19 -1.15
N THR A 354 2.59 3.79 -0.11
CA THR A 354 1.18 3.38 -0.23
C THR A 354 0.20 4.29 0.50
N VAL A 355 0.65 5.10 1.46
CA VAL A 355 -0.23 5.93 2.29
C VAL A 355 -0.31 7.35 1.73
N SER A 356 -1.48 7.73 1.24
CA SER A 356 -1.77 9.09 0.77
C SER A 356 -3.27 9.29 0.59
N PRO A 357 -3.85 10.38 1.11
CA PRO A 357 -5.27 10.67 0.93
C PRO A 357 -5.64 11.03 -0.51
N VAL A 358 -4.64 11.24 -1.38
CA VAL A 358 -4.83 11.70 -2.78
C VAL A 358 -4.43 10.63 -3.79
N SER A 359 -3.67 9.60 -3.43
CA SER A 359 -3.20 8.58 -4.40
C SER A 359 -2.72 7.28 -3.80
N GLY A 360 -2.94 7.09 -2.51
CA GLY A 360 -2.49 5.89 -1.81
C GLY A 360 -3.28 4.67 -2.24
N LEU A 361 -2.71 3.48 -1.98
CA LEU A 361 -3.54 2.29 -1.78
C LEU A 361 -4.35 2.46 -0.49
N VAL A 362 -3.73 3.10 0.50
CA VAL A 362 -4.30 3.40 1.81
C VAL A 362 -4.45 4.92 1.92
N ARG A 363 -5.68 5.40 2.12
CA ARG A 363 -5.98 6.84 2.23
C ARG A 363 -5.79 7.35 3.65
N VAL A 364 -6.17 6.52 4.62
CA VAL A 364 -6.12 6.84 6.06
C VAL A 364 -5.33 5.76 6.76
N LEU A 365 -4.41 6.16 7.64
CA LEU A 365 -3.68 5.28 8.54
C LEU A 365 -3.50 5.99 9.88
N ASP A 366 -4.38 5.72 10.84
CA ASP A 366 -4.46 6.45 12.10
C ASP A 366 -4.70 5.55 13.31
N ALA A 367 -4.13 5.92 14.45
CA ALA A 367 -4.40 5.25 15.71
C ALA A 367 -5.85 5.51 16.13
N VAL A 368 -6.56 4.45 16.51
CA VAL A 368 -7.93 4.56 16.98
C VAL A 368 -7.91 5.09 18.42
N THR A 369 -8.50 6.28 18.60
CA THR A 369 -8.73 6.83 19.94
C THR A 369 -9.83 6.03 20.63
N LYS A 370 -9.51 5.40 21.75
CA LYS A 370 -10.48 4.65 22.56
C LYS A 370 -11.14 5.54 23.61
N ASP A 371 -12.37 5.20 23.99
CA ASP A 371 -13.05 5.83 25.12
C ASP A 371 -12.22 5.67 26.41
N VAL A 372 -12.32 6.63 27.33
CA VAL A 372 -11.62 6.61 28.64
C VAL A 372 -11.95 5.37 29.47
N GLU A 373 -13.12 4.78 29.22
CA GLU A 373 -13.62 3.57 29.85
C GLU A 373 -13.13 2.29 29.16
N GLU A 374 -12.35 2.36 28.08
CA GLU A 374 -11.61 1.24 27.52
C GLU A 374 -10.16 1.23 28.03
N PRO A 375 -9.50 0.07 28.10
CA PRO A 375 -8.07 0.01 28.37
C PRO A 375 -7.23 0.49 27.18
N GLU A 376 -6.07 1.07 27.49
CA GLU A 376 -5.08 1.52 26.49
C GLU A 376 -4.61 0.38 25.59
N LEU A 377 -4.34 -0.80 26.18
CA LEU A 377 -3.97 -2.00 25.42
C LEU A 377 -5.20 -2.85 25.09
N PRO A 378 -5.22 -3.45 23.89
CA PRO A 378 -4.23 -3.34 22.81
C PRO A 378 -4.29 -1.99 22.09
N VAL A 379 -3.18 -1.54 21.51
CA VAL A 379 -3.24 -0.43 20.56
C VAL A 379 -3.94 -0.92 19.29
N VAL A 380 -4.80 -0.09 18.72
CA VAL A 380 -5.50 -0.36 17.46
C VAL A 380 -5.18 0.75 16.48
N VAL A 381 -4.81 0.39 15.26
CA VAL A 381 -4.60 1.32 14.15
C VAL A 381 -5.56 0.93 13.04
N ARG A 382 -6.26 1.91 12.50
CA ARG A 382 -7.15 1.75 11.35
C ARG A 382 -6.37 2.07 10.08
N ALA A 383 -6.64 1.28 9.04
CA ALA A 383 -6.31 1.62 7.67
C ALA A 383 -7.63 1.73 6.86
N GLU A 384 -7.69 2.66 5.92
CA GLU A 384 -8.80 2.74 4.95
C GLU A 384 -8.24 2.62 3.55
N LEU A 385 -8.68 1.59 2.83
CA LEU A 385 -8.29 1.39 1.44
C LEU A 385 -8.99 2.38 0.52
N ALA A 386 -8.24 2.88 -0.45
CA ALA A 386 -8.80 3.58 -1.60
C ALA A 386 -9.74 2.65 -2.37
N ASN A 387 -10.62 3.24 -3.19
CA ASN A 387 -11.61 2.54 -3.98
C ASN A 387 -10.98 1.74 -5.13
N ALA A 388 -10.42 0.59 -4.75
CA ALA A 388 -9.62 -0.27 -5.61
C ALA A 388 -10.41 -0.84 -6.78
N ARG A 389 -11.73 -1.01 -6.61
CA ARG A 389 -12.66 -1.56 -7.60
C ARG A 389 -13.47 -0.51 -8.35
N PHE A 390 -13.27 0.78 -8.08
CA PHE A 390 -14.01 1.87 -8.74
C PHE A 390 -15.54 1.72 -8.61
N GLN A 391 -16.01 1.36 -7.42
CA GLN A 391 -17.42 1.17 -7.13
C GLN A 391 -18.10 2.49 -6.74
N SER A 392 -19.31 2.71 -7.23
CA SER A 392 -20.15 3.83 -6.80
C SER A 392 -20.88 3.47 -5.50
N GLY A 393 -20.90 4.38 -4.53
CA GLY A 393 -21.62 4.22 -3.27
C GLY A 393 -20.71 4.13 -2.04
N PRO A 394 -21.29 3.94 -0.84
CA PRO A 394 -20.57 4.00 0.44
C PRO A 394 -19.58 2.85 0.64
N GLU A 395 -19.70 1.76 -0.12
CA GLU A 395 -18.86 0.56 -0.05
C GLU A 395 -17.56 0.67 -0.85
N GLY A 396 -17.33 1.81 -1.53
CA GLY A 396 -16.12 2.02 -2.31
C GLY A 396 -14.84 1.99 -1.46
N PHE A 397 -14.90 2.34 -0.18
CA PHE A 397 -13.75 2.28 0.73
C PHE A 397 -13.86 1.10 1.68
N VAL A 398 -12.75 0.39 1.88
CA VAL A 398 -12.71 -0.79 2.75
C VAL A 398 -11.90 -0.47 4.00
N GLY A 399 -12.54 -0.61 5.15
CA GLY A 399 -11.88 -0.49 6.45
C GLY A 399 -11.08 -1.74 6.80
N CYS A 400 -9.85 -1.54 7.26
CA CYS A 400 -8.97 -2.58 7.79
C CYS A 400 -8.42 -2.13 9.14
N SER A 401 -7.95 -3.05 9.98
CA SER A 401 -7.40 -2.63 11.27
C SER A 401 -6.41 -3.60 11.89
N GLY A 402 -5.26 -3.07 12.30
CA GLY A 402 -4.28 -3.84 13.04
C GLY A 402 -4.37 -3.61 14.54
N LYS A 403 -3.95 -4.63 15.28
CA LYS A 403 -3.88 -4.63 16.74
C LYS A 403 -2.51 -5.06 17.23
N GLY A 404 -2.10 -4.55 18.38
CA GLY A 404 -0.83 -4.94 18.96
C GLY A 404 -0.56 -4.38 20.35
N ALA A 405 0.52 -4.84 20.96
CA ALA A 405 1.00 -4.29 22.24
C ALA A 405 1.67 -2.91 22.07
N THR A 406 1.99 -2.51 20.84
CA THR A 406 2.63 -1.25 20.49
C THR A 406 1.95 -0.60 19.29
N VAL A 407 2.13 0.71 19.13
CA VAL A 407 1.65 1.46 17.95
C VAL A 407 2.25 0.89 16.66
N GLU A 408 3.53 0.53 16.67
CA GLU A 408 4.21 -0.05 15.52
C GLU A 408 3.58 -1.39 15.10
N ALA A 409 3.37 -2.31 16.05
CA ALA A 409 2.75 -3.60 15.75
C ALA A 409 1.32 -3.45 15.20
N ALA A 410 0.52 -2.56 15.80
CA ALA A 410 -0.83 -2.26 15.33
C ALA A 410 -0.81 -1.61 13.93
N ARG A 411 0.07 -0.64 13.68
CA ARG A 411 0.23 0.00 12.37
C ARG A 411 0.64 -1.00 11.29
N ASN A 412 1.62 -1.85 11.59
CA ASN A 412 2.14 -2.83 10.65
C ASN A 412 1.07 -3.89 10.32
N GLY A 413 0.29 -4.32 11.31
CA GLY A 413 -0.87 -5.18 11.09
C GLY A 413 -1.93 -4.52 10.18
N ALA A 414 -2.25 -3.23 10.43
CA ALA A 414 -3.23 -2.51 9.64
C ALA A 414 -2.81 -2.35 8.18
N LEU A 415 -1.52 -2.08 7.94
CA LEU A 415 -0.94 -2.04 6.59
C LEU A 415 -0.93 -3.41 5.93
N GLY A 416 -0.59 -4.47 6.67
CA GLY A 416 -0.60 -5.84 6.17
C GLY A 416 -1.99 -6.27 5.69
N GLU A 417 -3.00 -6.07 6.53
CA GLU A 417 -4.40 -6.38 6.21
C GLU A 417 -4.92 -5.52 5.06
N ALA A 418 -4.55 -4.24 4.98
CA ALA A 418 -4.91 -3.40 3.85
C ALA A 418 -4.31 -3.92 2.53
N LEU A 419 -3.03 -4.33 2.51
CA LEU A 419 -2.42 -4.88 1.30
C LEU A 419 -2.99 -6.24 0.92
N GLU A 420 -3.29 -7.09 1.91
CA GLU A 420 -4.02 -8.35 1.69
C GLU A 420 -5.37 -8.09 1.04
N ARG A 421 -6.17 -7.18 1.60
CA ARG A 421 -7.51 -6.85 1.12
C ARG A 421 -7.45 -6.21 -0.27
N TYR A 422 -6.50 -5.30 -0.52
CA TYR A 422 -6.26 -4.73 -1.84
C TYR A 422 -5.94 -5.82 -2.87
N ALA A 423 -5.00 -6.72 -2.56
CA ALA A 423 -4.61 -7.82 -3.44
C ALA A 423 -5.78 -8.77 -3.72
N SER A 424 -6.53 -9.14 -2.70
CA SER A 424 -7.69 -10.04 -2.79
C SER A 424 -8.83 -9.48 -3.66
N LEU A 425 -8.89 -8.16 -3.85
CA LEU A 425 -9.88 -7.46 -4.67
C LEU A 425 -9.41 -7.14 -6.10
N THR A 426 -8.09 -7.07 -6.33
CA THR A 426 -7.51 -6.51 -7.57
C THR A 426 -6.59 -7.48 -8.32
N TRP A 427 -6.25 -8.62 -7.72
CA TRP A 427 -5.43 -9.62 -8.37
C TRP A 427 -6.11 -10.17 -9.63
N GLU A 428 -5.40 -10.12 -10.74
CA GLU A 428 -5.83 -10.73 -11.99
C GLU A 428 -4.99 -11.99 -12.25
N PRO A 429 -5.61 -13.17 -12.43
CA PRO A 429 -4.88 -14.40 -12.73
C PRO A 429 -4.20 -14.34 -14.09
N ASP A 430 -2.95 -14.83 -14.17
CA ASP A 430 -2.24 -14.99 -15.44
C ASP A 430 -2.88 -16.05 -16.35
N ARG A 431 -3.56 -17.03 -15.76
CA ARG A 431 -4.25 -18.14 -16.43
C ARG A 431 -5.67 -18.28 -15.87
N ARG A 432 -6.66 -18.12 -16.74
CA ARG A 432 -8.10 -18.24 -16.46
C ARG A 432 -8.76 -18.99 -17.60
N VAL A 433 -9.56 -20.01 -17.27
CA VAL A 433 -10.33 -20.81 -18.24
C VAL A 433 -11.80 -20.86 -17.82
N SER A 434 -12.71 -20.59 -18.75
CA SER A 434 -14.16 -20.80 -18.54
C SER A 434 -14.55 -22.16 -19.10
N ALA A 435 -14.95 -23.09 -18.23
CA ALA A 435 -15.28 -24.46 -18.62
C ALA A 435 -16.13 -25.17 -17.56
N THR A 436 -16.77 -26.27 -17.95
CA THR A 436 -17.23 -27.28 -16.97
C THR A 436 -16.02 -28.03 -16.40
N ARG A 437 -16.17 -28.62 -15.21
CA ARG A 437 -15.06 -29.32 -14.54
C ARG A 437 -14.49 -30.47 -15.37
N ASP A 438 -15.35 -31.25 -16.02
CA ASP A 438 -14.95 -32.43 -16.82
C ASP A 438 -14.18 -32.04 -18.10
N ALA A 439 -14.27 -30.77 -18.52
CA ALA A 439 -13.56 -30.24 -19.68
C ALA A 439 -12.19 -29.64 -19.33
N LEU A 440 -11.77 -29.67 -18.06
CA LEU A 440 -10.47 -29.18 -17.64
C LEU A 440 -9.38 -30.20 -17.91
N ASP A 441 -8.23 -29.72 -18.39
CA ASP A 441 -7.03 -30.54 -18.54
C ASP A 441 -6.29 -30.64 -17.20
N GLY A 442 -6.44 -31.77 -16.51
CA GLY A 442 -5.69 -32.11 -15.29
C GLY A 442 -6.53 -32.14 -14.01
N PRO A 443 -5.88 -32.25 -12.83
CA PRO A 443 -6.57 -32.29 -11.55
C PRO A 443 -7.38 -31.02 -11.29
N SER A 444 -8.56 -31.18 -10.71
CA SER A 444 -9.42 -30.06 -10.32
C SER A 444 -10.11 -30.35 -9.00
N LEU A 445 -10.23 -29.31 -8.17
CA LEU A 445 -11.03 -29.33 -6.95
C LEU A 445 -12.50 -29.55 -7.33
N ASP A 446 -13.20 -30.48 -6.67
CA ASP A 446 -14.66 -30.58 -6.81
C ASP A 446 -15.28 -29.39 -6.06
N PRO A 447 -16.09 -28.52 -6.70
CA PRO A 447 -16.69 -27.38 -6.03
C PRO A 447 -17.56 -27.74 -4.81
N ARG A 448 -18.00 -29.00 -4.67
CA ARG A 448 -18.69 -29.48 -3.46
C ARG A 448 -17.80 -29.47 -2.23
N ASP A 449 -16.48 -29.63 -2.42
CA ASP A 449 -15.50 -29.62 -1.34
C ASP A 449 -15.23 -28.20 -0.80
N LEU A 450 -15.79 -27.15 -1.44
CA LEU A 450 -15.86 -25.79 -0.90
C LEU A 450 -17.05 -25.60 0.06
N VAL A 451 -17.60 -26.72 0.55
CA VAL A 451 -18.66 -26.82 1.55
C VAL A 451 -19.87 -25.98 1.17
N LEU A 452 -20.68 -26.48 0.23
CA LEU A 452 -21.87 -25.79 -0.30
C LEU A 452 -23.04 -25.72 0.71
N PHE A 453 -24.13 -25.06 0.31
CA PHE A 453 -25.37 -25.08 1.09
C PHE A 453 -26.06 -26.44 0.99
N ALA A 454 -26.87 -26.79 1.97
CA ALA A 454 -27.77 -27.94 1.89
C ALA A 454 -28.88 -27.69 0.85
N GLU A 455 -29.42 -28.76 0.28
CA GLU A 455 -30.34 -28.73 -0.87
C GLU A 455 -31.58 -27.84 -0.63
N ASP A 456 -32.16 -27.90 0.55
CA ASP A 456 -33.35 -27.15 0.93
C ASP A 456 -33.08 -25.65 1.18
N GLN A 457 -31.83 -25.26 1.46
CA GLN A 457 -31.48 -23.85 1.69
C GLN A 457 -31.57 -23.01 0.40
N TYR A 458 -31.41 -23.64 -0.77
CA TYR A 458 -31.41 -22.92 -2.05
C TYR A 458 -32.75 -22.27 -2.40
N ALA A 459 -33.85 -22.68 -1.76
CA ALA A 459 -35.16 -22.07 -1.96
C ALA A 459 -35.19 -20.58 -1.53
N ASP A 460 -34.40 -20.23 -0.51
CA ASP A 460 -34.41 -18.91 0.14
C ASP A 460 -33.10 -18.13 -0.08
N LEU A 461 -32.15 -18.69 -0.82
CA LEU A 461 -30.83 -18.10 -1.05
C LEU A 461 -30.65 -17.64 -2.51
N PRO A 462 -29.90 -16.54 -2.74
CA PRO A 462 -29.63 -16.05 -4.10
C PRO A 462 -28.61 -16.90 -4.88
N PHE A 463 -28.07 -17.96 -4.26
CA PHE A 463 -27.02 -18.82 -4.80
C PHE A 463 -27.58 -20.00 -5.58
N ARG A 464 -26.71 -20.75 -6.27
CA ARG A 464 -27.10 -21.92 -7.07
C ARG A 464 -26.37 -23.19 -6.64
N PRO A 465 -27.04 -24.36 -6.69
CA PRO A 465 -26.37 -25.64 -6.46
C PRO A 465 -25.38 -25.93 -7.59
N TYR A 466 -24.26 -26.53 -7.25
CA TYR A 466 -23.29 -26.97 -8.25
C TYR A 466 -23.76 -28.23 -8.97
N SER A 467 -23.59 -28.27 -10.30
CA SER A 467 -23.79 -29.46 -11.12
C SER A 467 -22.60 -29.66 -12.06
N ALA A 468 -22.42 -30.87 -12.60
CA ALA A 468 -21.37 -31.15 -13.58
C ALA A 468 -21.49 -30.31 -14.87
N ARG A 469 -22.66 -29.72 -15.14
CA ARG A 469 -22.92 -28.83 -16.28
C ARG A 469 -22.69 -27.35 -15.96
N THR A 470 -22.42 -27.01 -14.70
CA THR A 470 -22.16 -25.63 -14.30
C THR A 470 -20.81 -25.20 -14.89
N GLU A 471 -20.86 -24.23 -15.79
CA GLU A 471 -19.65 -23.57 -16.27
C GLU A 471 -19.16 -22.61 -15.20
N LEU A 472 -17.90 -22.78 -14.84
CA LEU A 472 -17.20 -21.93 -13.89
C LEU A 472 -15.94 -21.41 -14.55
N GLU A 473 -15.36 -20.42 -13.91
CA GLU A 473 -14.04 -19.94 -14.25
C GLU A 473 -13.03 -20.57 -13.32
N TRP A 474 -11.92 -21.02 -13.88
CA TRP A 474 -10.92 -21.81 -13.20
C TRP A 474 -9.56 -21.16 -13.30
N VAL A 475 -8.83 -21.21 -12.20
CA VAL A 475 -7.45 -20.73 -12.08
C VAL A 475 -6.58 -21.80 -11.45
N PRO A 476 -5.26 -21.84 -11.75
CA PRO A 476 -4.36 -22.81 -11.16
C PRO A 476 -4.08 -22.49 -9.69
N ALA A 477 -4.14 -23.51 -8.85
CA ALA A 477 -3.62 -23.55 -7.48
C ALA A 477 -2.49 -24.57 -7.39
N ARG A 478 -1.75 -24.56 -6.28
CA ARG A 478 -0.74 -25.57 -5.97
C ARG A 478 -1.19 -26.46 -4.82
N SER A 479 -1.17 -27.77 -5.03
CA SER A 479 -1.26 -28.76 -3.95
C SER A 479 0.04 -28.78 -3.16
N LEU A 480 -0.04 -28.51 -1.86
CA LEU A 480 1.09 -28.60 -0.92
C LEU A 480 1.37 -30.05 -0.50
N THR A 481 0.42 -30.95 -0.73
CA THR A 481 0.58 -32.39 -0.46
C THR A 481 1.32 -33.09 -1.59
N THR A 482 0.88 -32.88 -2.83
CA THR A 482 1.40 -33.61 -4.01
C THR A 482 2.40 -32.79 -4.82
N GLY A 483 2.41 -31.46 -4.66
CA GLY A 483 3.14 -30.55 -5.53
C GLY A 483 2.48 -30.31 -6.89
N ALA A 484 1.35 -30.96 -7.21
CA ALA A 484 0.67 -30.80 -8.49
C ALA A 484 -0.02 -29.43 -8.63
N GLU A 485 -0.17 -28.99 -9.88
CA GLU A 485 -1.10 -27.91 -10.20
C GLU A 485 -2.53 -28.46 -10.18
N VAL A 486 -3.45 -27.73 -9.55
CA VAL A 486 -4.86 -28.12 -9.39
C VAL A 486 -5.75 -26.95 -9.80
N TRP A 487 -6.71 -27.17 -10.68
CA TRP A 487 -7.68 -26.14 -11.05
C TRP A 487 -8.68 -25.91 -9.91
N VAL A 488 -8.86 -24.65 -9.53
CA VAL A 488 -9.85 -24.21 -8.52
C VAL A 488 -10.79 -23.14 -9.08
N PRO A 489 -12.06 -23.08 -8.64
CA PRO A 489 -12.98 -22.02 -9.08
C PRO A 489 -12.47 -20.63 -8.67
N LEU A 490 -12.47 -19.67 -9.61
CA LEU A 490 -12.04 -18.29 -9.36
C LEU A 490 -12.86 -17.62 -8.24
N LEU A 491 -14.15 -17.93 -8.14
CA LEU A 491 -15.05 -17.46 -7.06
C LEU A 491 -14.51 -17.82 -5.66
N ALA A 492 -13.72 -18.89 -5.51
CA ALA A 492 -13.14 -19.31 -4.23
C ALA A 492 -11.89 -18.52 -3.82
N VAL A 493 -11.30 -17.74 -4.74
CA VAL A 493 -9.98 -17.11 -4.58
C VAL A 493 -9.94 -15.65 -5.02
N HIS A 494 -11.09 -15.00 -5.15
CA HIS A 494 -11.18 -13.60 -5.53
C HIS A 494 -12.36 -12.90 -4.84
N LEU A 495 -12.11 -11.89 -4.00
CA LEU A 495 -13.16 -11.18 -3.25
C LEU A 495 -13.98 -10.25 -4.15
N GLY A 496 -13.38 -9.73 -5.21
CA GLY A 496 -14.06 -8.90 -6.20
C GLY A 496 -14.66 -9.70 -7.35
N TYR A 497 -15.07 -10.95 -7.15
CA TYR A 497 -15.56 -11.76 -8.27
C TYR A 497 -16.86 -11.18 -8.85
N ASP A 498 -16.82 -10.78 -10.13
CA ASP A 498 -18.01 -10.30 -10.82
C ASP A 498 -18.79 -11.49 -11.36
N VAL A 499 -19.98 -11.71 -10.80
CA VAL A 499 -20.88 -12.76 -11.24
C VAL A 499 -21.41 -12.42 -12.64
N HIS A 500 -20.78 -12.97 -13.67
CA HIS A 500 -21.24 -12.79 -15.06
C HIS A 500 -22.51 -13.60 -15.37
N HIS A 501 -22.67 -14.76 -14.72
CA HIS A 501 -23.82 -15.64 -14.87
C HIS A 501 -24.34 -16.08 -13.50
N HIS A 502 -25.65 -15.92 -13.30
CA HIS A 502 -26.30 -16.27 -12.03
C HIS A 502 -26.12 -17.76 -11.66
N ASP A 503 -26.04 -18.66 -12.65
CA ASP A 503 -25.83 -20.10 -12.48
C ASP A 503 -24.45 -20.46 -11.92
N SER A 504 -23.48 -19.55 -12.03
CA SER A 504 -22.11 -19.74 -11.55
C SER A 504 -21.88 -19.18 -10.13
N TYR A 505 -22.91 -18.59 -9.50
CA TYR A 505 -22.80 -18.00 -8.17
C TYR A 505 -23.15 -19.01 -7.07
N LEU A 506 -22.15 -19.78 -6.65
CA LEU A 506 -22.35 -20.90 -5.72
C LEU A 506 -22.44 -20.47 -4.25
N PHE A 507 -21.76 -19.38 -3.89
CA PHE A 507 -21.63 -18.87 -2.52
C PHE A 507 -21.00 -17.47 -2.52
N PRO A 508 -21.16 -16.69 -1.43
CA PRO A 508 -20.51 -15.39 -1.33
C PRO A 508 -19.03 -15.58 -1.02
N ALA A 509 -18.16 -14.80 -1.69
CA ALA A 509 -16.74 -14.81 -1.39
C ALA A 509 -16.48 -14.13 -0.03
N THR A 510 -15.63 -14.74 0.79
CA THR A 510 -15.21 -14.19 2.10
C THR A 510 -13.69 -14.13 2.18
N SER A 511 -13.15 -13.28 3.05
CA SER A 511 -11.69 -13.15 3.20
C SER A 511 -11.01 -14.36 3.84
N ASN A 512 -11.77 -15.31 4.38
CA ASN A 512 -11.26 -16.45 5.14
C ASN A 512 -10.15 -17.23 4.43
N GLY A 513 -8.92 -17.12 4.90
CA GLY A 513 -7.77 -17.83 4.35
C GLY A 513 -6.95 -16.99 3.35
N PHE A 514 -7.31 -15.73 3.12
CA PHE A 514 -6.36 -14.75 2.60
C PHE A 514 -5.41 -14.32 3.71
N ALA A 515 -4.14 -14.14 3.37
CA ALA A 515 -3.17 -13.54 4.28
C ALA A 515 -2.06 -12.84 3.51
N ALA A 516 -1.59 -11.71 4.05
CA ALA A 516 -0.33 -11.09 3.64
C ALA A 516 0.84 -11.55 4.51
N GLY A 517 2.02 -11.63 3.89
CA GLY A 517 3.27 -11.99 4.57
C GLY A 517 4.49 -11.34 3.94
N ALA A 518 5.60 -11.31 4.68
CA ALA A 518 6.91 -10.87 4.17
C ALA A 518 7.40 -11.79 3.05
N THR A 519 7.01 -13.06 3.11
CA THR A 519 7.26 -14.07 2.10
C THR A 519 5.97 -14.82 1.77
N LEU A 520 5.95 -15.54 0.64
CA LEU A 520 4.83 -16.40 0.27
C LEU A 520 4.61 -17.51 1.31
N THR A 521 5.68 -18.01 1.95
CA THR A 521 5.59 -18.99 3.04
C THR A 521 4.84 -18.43 4.24
N ASP A 522 5.14 -17.19 4.65
CA ASP A 522 4.47 -16.53 5.77
C ASP A 522 2.98 -16.31 5.46
N ALA A 523 2.67 -15.87 4.23
CA ALA A 523 1.30 -15.68 3.75
C ALA A 523 0.51 -17.01 3.74
N VAL A 524 1.06 -18.08 3.16
CA VAL A 524 0.41 -19.39 3.11
C VAL A 524 0.18 -19.95 4.51
N ARG A 525 1.17 -19.85 5.42
CA ARG A 525 1.02 -20.29 6.82
C ARG A 525 -0.13 -19.56 7.51
N ALA A 526 -0.16 -18.23 7.42
CA ALA A 526 -1.18 -17.42 8.07
C ALA A 526 -2.58 -17.70 7.50
N GLY A 527 -2.73 -17.81 6.17
CA GLY A 527 -4.01 -18.13 5.54
C GLY A 527 -4.53 -19.51 5.94
N LEU A 528 -3.66 -20.52 6.02
CA LEU A 528 -4.06 -21.86 6.48
C LEU A 528 -4.45 -21.89 7.96
N LEU A 529 -3.75 -21.15 8.83
CA LEU A 529 -4.14 -21.02 10.24
C LEU A 529 -5.53 -20.39 10.37
N GLU A 530 -5.84 -19.36 9.59
CA GLU A 530 -7.18 -18.76 9.60
C GLU A 530 -8.27 -19.73 9.14
N VAL A 531 -8.01 -20.55 8.10
CA VAL A 531 -8.98 -21.58 7.66
C VAL A 531 -9.33 -22.52 8.81
N VAL A 532 -8.33 -22.98 9.58
CA VAL A 532 -8.57 -23.85 10.75
C VAL A 532 -9.27 -23.10 11.88
N GLU A 533 -8.96 -21.82 12.08
CA GLU A 533 -9.61 -20.95 13.06
C GLU A 533 -11.12 -20.89 12.82
N ARG A 534 -11.54 -20.62 11.58
CA ARG A 534 -12.96 -20.55 11.21
C ARG A 534 -13.64 -21.91 11.28
N ASP A 535 -12.97 -22.96 10.83
CA ASP A 535 -13.48 -24.34 10.88
C ASP A 535 -13.82 -24.76 12.32
N ALA A 536 -12.83 -24.66 13.22
CA ALA A 536 -12.98 -25.05 14.61
C ALA A 536 -14.04 -24.20 15.33
N PHE A 537 -14.06 -22.88 15.07
CA PHE A 537 -15.05 -21.97 15.65
C PHE A 537 -16.47 -22.33 15.24
N LEU A 538 -16.72 -22.54 13.94
CA LEU A 538 -18.06 -22.81 13.43
C LEU A 538 -18.58 -24.18 13.86
N ILE A 539 -17.71 -25.19 13.89
CA ILE A 539 -18.10 -26.52 14.38
C ILE A 539 -18.39 -26.46 15.89
N ALA A 540 -17.54 -25.80 16.67
CA ALA A 540 -17.79 -25.62 18.10
C ALA A 540 -19.09 -24.84 18.36
N TRP A 541 -19.35 -23.79 17.57
CA TRP A 541 -20.56 -22.99 17.66
C TRP A 541 -21.82 -23.80 17.33
N ALA A 542 -21.80 -24.55 16.22
CA ALA A 542 -22.92 -25.36 15.77
C ALA A 542 -23.27 -26.48 16.76
N HIS A 543 -22.29 -27.00 17.50
CA HIS A 543 -22.50 -28.06 18.49
C HIS A 543 -22.55 -27.55 19.95
N ARG A 544 -22.48 -26.23 20.16
CA ARG A 544 -22.37 -25.60 21.49
C ARG A 544 -21.26 -26.21 22.35
N LEU A 545 -20.11 -26.48 21.74
CA LEU A 545 -18.94 -27.01 22.41
C LEU A 545 -18.17 -25.86 23.06
N ALA A 546 -18.12 -25.85 24.39
CA ALA A 546 -17.41 -24.80 25.11
C ALA A 546 -15.88 -24.90 25.03
N GLY A 547 -15.36 -26.02 24.55
CA GLY A 547 -13.93 -26.32 24.58
C GLY A 547 -13.39 -26.31 26.01
N ARG A 548 -12.08 -26.08 26.11
CA ARG A 548 -11.40 -25.99 27.40
C ARG A 548 -11.32 -24.54 27.85
N ARG A 549 -12.17 -24.17 28.81
CA ARG A 549 -12.23 -22.81 29.36
C ARG A 549 -11.12 -22.57 30.38
N SER A 550 -10.46 -21.42 30.28
CA SER A 550 -9.51 -20.90 31.27
C SER A 550 -9.66 -19.38 31.41
N PRO A 551 -9.38 -18.78 32.59
CA PRO A 551 -9.32 -17.34 32.71
C PRO A 551 -8.16 -16.80 31.86
N ALA A 552 -8.34 -15.71 31.10
CA ALA A 552 -7.27 -15.14 30.28
C ALA A 552 -6.02 -14.77 31.11
N ALA A 553 -6.22 -14.35 32.37
CA ALA A 553 -5.13 -14.04 33.29
C ALA A 553 -4.22 -15.25 33.63
N SER A 554 -4.67 -16.48 33.38
CA SER A 554 -3.88 -17.71 33.61
C SER A 554 -2.94 -18.04 32.45
N VAL A 555 -3.13 -17.44 31.27
CA VAL A 555 -2.24 -17.61 30.11
C VAL A 555 -0.85 -17.08 30.47
N PRO A 556 0.25 -17.80 30.17
CA PRO A 556 1.61 -17.39 30.49
C PRO A 556 2.16 -16.36 29.49
N ASP A 557 1.43 -15.26 29.29
CA ASP A 557 1.81 -14.15 28.44
C ASP A 557 1.49 -12.80 29.09
N ASP A 558 2.48 -11.91 29.12
CA ASP A 558 2.36 -10.64 29.82
C ASP A 558 1.43 -9.66 29.10
N VAL A 559 1.32 -9.72 27.78
CA VAL A 559 0.40 -8.86 27.02
C VAL A 559 -1.04 -9.28 27.34
N VAL A 560 -1.34 -10.58 27.26
CA VAL A 560 -2.65 -11.14 27.61
C VAL A 560 -3.05 -10.76 29.03
N ARG A 561 -2.16 -10.96 30.01
CA ARG A 561 -2.42 -10.62 31.42
C ARG A 561 -2.70 -9.13 31.61
N ARG A 562 -1.97 -8.25 30.92
CA ARG A 562 -2.19 -6.80 31.00
C ARG A 562 -3.53 -6.38 30.40
N VAL A 563 -3.90 -6.93 29.24
CA VAL A 563 -5.21 -6.66 28.60
C VAL A 563 -6.34 -7.16 29.50
N ALA A 564 -6.25 -8.41 29.99
CA ALA A 564 -7.23 -8.99 30.90
C ALA A 564 -7.38 -8.16 32.19
N ALA A 565 -6.27 -7.76 32.82
CA ALA A 565 -6.31 -6.92 34.02
C ALA A 565 -6.88 -5.52 33.74
N GLY A 566 -6.58 -4.94 32.57
CA GLY A 566 -7.10 -3.64 32.13
C GLY A 566 -8.62 -3.64 32.01
N TYR A 567 -9.18 -4.69 31.40
CA TYR A 567 -10.61 -4.92 31.27
C TYR A 567 -11.28 -5.30 32.60
N ALA A 568 -10.64 -6.13 33.43
CA ALA A 568 -11.19 -6.53 34.73
C ALA A 568 -11.43 -5.34 35.66
N ARG A 569 -10.53 -4.34 35.65
CA ARG A 569 -10.71 -3.07 36.39
C ARG A 569 -11.92 -2.24 35.93
N ARG A 570 -12.48 -2.54 34.76
CA ARG A 570 -13.63 -1.87 34.13
C ARG A 570 -14.88 -2.75 34.12
N GLY A 571 -14.90 -3.82 34.92
CA GLY A 571 -16.05 -4.73 35.02
C GLY A 571 -16.19 -5.69 33.83
N VAL A 572 -15.14 -5.84 33.01
CA VAL A 572 -15.13 -6.78 31.88
C VAL A 572 -14.20 -7.95 32.19
N SER A 573 -14.74 -9.16 32.29
CA SER A 573 -13.93 -10.38 32.46
C SER A 573 -13.65 -11.06 31.13
N ILE A 574 -12.43 -11.52 30.91
CA ILE A 574 -12.05 -12.26 29.70
C ILE A 574 -11.73 -13.71 30.04
N ASP A 575 -12.47 -14.62 29.44
CA ASP A 575 -12.19 -16.05 29.44
C ASP A 575 -11.67 -16.47 28.05
N VAL A 576 -10.79 -17.46 28.02
CA VAL A 576 -10.29 -18.09 26.79
C VAL A 576 -10.74 -19.55 26.73
N HIS A 577 -11.06 -20.01 25.53
CA HIS A 577 -11.60 -21.33 25.24
C HIS A 577 -10.72 -21.98 24.17
N GLN A 578 -9.95 -23.02 24.52
CA GLN A 578 -9.26 -23.83 23.52
C GLN A 578 -10.31 -24.72 22.86
N LEU A 579 -10.60 -24.45 21.58
CA LEU A 579 -11.63 -25.13 20.81
C LEU A 579 -11.12 -26.50 20.34
N PRO A 580 -12.02 -27.50 20.21
CA PRO A 580 -11.63 -28.81 19.72
C PRO A 580 -11.19 -28.74 18.25
N THR A 581 -10.05 -29.36 17.95
CA THR A 581 -9.52 -29.56 16.61
C THR A 581 -9.05 -31.01 16.47
N ASP A 582 -9.07 -31.54 15.25
CA ASP A 582 -8.46 -32.82 14.86
C ASP A 582 -7.11 -32.61 14.13
N THR A 583 -6.54 -31.41 14.26
CA THR A 583 -5.26 -30.99 13.68
C THR A 583 -4.28 -30.57 14.78
N ALA A 584 -3.02 -30.34 14.42
CA ALA A 584 -2.00 -29.82 15.33
C ALA A 584 -2.20 -28.34 15.72
N VAL A 585 -3.13 -27.63 15.06
CA VAL A 585 -3.38 -26.22 15.32
C VAL A 585 -4.19 -26.06 16.61
N THR A 586 -3.72 -25.16 17.46
CA THR A 586 -4.50 -24.70 18.61
C THR A 586 -5.34 -23.50 18.17
N VAL A 587 -6.66 -23.64 18.30
CA VAL A 587 -7.61 -22.54 18.08
C VAL A 587 -8.14 -22.08 19.43
N VAL A 588 -8.07 -20.79 19.69
CA VAL A 588 -8.54 -20.16 20.93
C VAL A 588 -9.62 -19.14 20.61
N MET A 589 -10.73 -19.23 21.33
CA MET A 589 -11.76 -18.21 21.37
C MET A 589 -11.70 -17.45 22.69
N ALA A 590 -11.53 -16.14 22.65
CA ALA A 590 -11.64 -15.27 23.81
C ALA A 590 -13.01 -14.62 23.85
N VAL A 591 -13.64 -14.59 25.03
CA VAL A 591 -14.93 -13.93 25.24
C VAL A 591 -14.79 -12.87 26.32
N GLY A 592 -15.05 -11.62 25.97
CA GLY A 592 -15.12 -10.49 26.89
C GLY A 592 -16.54 -10.30 27.40
N TRP A 593 -16.77 -10.55 28.68
CA TRP A 593 -18.09 -10.49 29.33
C TRP A 593 -18.29 -9.20 30.10
N SER A 594 -19.46 -8.60 29.96
CA SER A 594 -19.88 -7.36 30.63
C SER A 594 -21.33 -7.46 31.08
N ALA A 595 -21.68 -6.81 32.20
CA ALA A 595 -23.08 -6.63 32.60
C ALA A 595 -23.77 -5.51 31.80
N GLU A 596 -22.98 -4.61 31.21
CA GLU A 596 -23.43 -3.51 30.35
C GLU A 596 -23.14 -3.81 28.87
N ALA A 597 -23.85 -3.13 27.97
CA ALA A 597 -23.62 -3.26 26.53
C ALA A 597 -22.22 -2.71 26.11
N PRO A 598 -21.49 -3.40 25.22
CA PRO A 598 -21.80 -4.72 24.68
C PRO A 598 -21.59 -5.81 25.73
N ALA A 599 -22.60 -6.66 25.91
CA ALA A 599 -22.63 -7.70 26.95
C ALA A 599 -21.61 -8.82 26.71
N ALA A 600 -21.39 -9.17 25.45
CA ALA A 600 -20.33 -10.07 25.02
C ALA A 600 -19.66 -9.58 23.74
N VAL A 601 -18.35 -9.80 23.64
CA VAL A 601 -17.59 -9.70 22.40
C VAL A 601 -16.68 -10.92 22.28
N VAL A 602 -16.46 -11.37 21.06
CA VAL A 602 -15.64 -12.55 20.77
C VAL A 602 -14.43 -12.16 19.95
N GLY A 603 -13.30 -12.78 20.26
CA GLY A 603 -12.10 -12.76 19.44
C GLY A 603 -11.57 -14.18 19.24
N LEU A 604 -10.90 -14.43 18.13
CA LEU A 604 -10.33 -15.70 17.74
C LEU A 604 -8.82 -15.56 17.50
N GLY A 605 -8.14 -16.69 17.63
CA GLY A 605 -6.73 -16.80 17.33
C GLY A 605 -6.34 -18.25 17.12
N ALA A 606 -5.59 -18.50 16.06
CA ALA A 606 -5.02 -19.81 15.74
C ALA A 606 -3.51 -19.73 15.54
N ASP A 607 -2.79 -20.67 16.16
CA ASP A 607 -1.38 -20.91 15.90
C ASP A 607 -1.04 -22.35 16.33
N LEU A 608 0.13 -22.84 15.92
CA LEU A 608 0.68 -24.08 16.46
C LEU A 608 1.18 -23.88 17.91
N ASP A 609 1.54 -22.66 18.31
CA ASP A 609 1.79 -22.24 19.69
C ASP A 609 0.48 -21.82 20.39
N PRO A 610 0.01 -22.57 21.41
CA PRO A 610 -1.20 -22.24 22.16
C PRO A 610 -1.20 -20.83 22.77
N VAL A 611 -0.04 -20.34 23.21
CA VAL A 611 0.09 -19.02 23.83
C VAL A 611 -0.05 -17.93 22.78
N ALA A 612 0.48 -18.15 21.56
CA ALA A 612 0.30 -17.23 20.44
C ALA A 612 -1.17 -17.17 19.98
N ALA A 613 -1.84 -18.32 19.89
CA ALA A 613 -3.27 -18.41 19.59
C ALA A 613 -4.11 -17.62 20.62
N ALA A 614 -3.86 -17.82 21.93
CA ALA A 614 -4.55 -17.10 22.99
C ALA A 614 -4.27 -15.58 22.96
N ARG A 615 -3.03 -15.19 22.65
CA ARG A 615 -2.65 -13.78 22.49
C ARG A 615 -3.45 -13.13 21.36
N GLY A 616 -3.55 -13.77 20.20
CA GLY A 616 -4.37 -13.30 19.07
C GLY A 616 -5.82 -13.04 19.48
N ALA A 617 -6.46 -14.06 20.09
CA ALA A 617 -7.85 -14.01 20.51
C ALA A 617 -8.13 -12.89 21.52
N VAL A 618 -7.29 -12.73 22.54
CA VAL A 618 -7.48 -11.70 23.58
C VAL A 618 -7.22 -10.29 23.03
N LEU A 619 -6.26 -10.11 22.12
CA LEU A 619 -6.04 -8.82 21.47
C LEU A 619 -7.22 -8.46 20.57
N GLU A 620 -7.87 -9.42 19.92
CA GLU A 620 -9.07 -9.18 19.10
C GLU A 620 -10.27 -8.69 19.92
N VAL A 621 -10.50 -9.25 21.12
CA VAL A 621 -11.49 -8.70 22.06
C VAL A 621 -11.27 -7.20 22.31
N GLY A 622 -10.00 -6.80 22.46
CA GLY A 622 -9.62 -5.41 22.70
C GLY A 622 -9.66 -4.48 21.47
N GLN A 623 -9.86 -5.04 20.28
CA GLN A 623 -10.11 -4.35 19.01
C GLN A 623 -11.60 -4.22 18.74
N VAL A 624 -12.35 -5.31 18.89
CA VAL A 624 -13.79 -5.39 18.58
C VAL A 624 -14.60 -4.56 19.58
N ARG A 625 -14.33 -4.68 20.89
CA ARG A 625 -15.15 -4.03 21.93
C ARG A 625 -15.23 -2.51 21.80
N PRO A 626 -14.11 -1.77 21.66
CA PRO A 626 -14.18 -0.32 21.48
C PRO A 626 -14.96 0.09 20.23
N ALA A 627 -14.79 -0.65 19.13
CA ALA A 627 -15.48 -0.37 17.86
C ALA A 627 -17.00 -0.59 17.97
N LEU A 628 -17.43 -1.71 18.53
CA LEU A 628 -18.85 -2.01 18.75
C LEU A 628 -19.48 -1.00 19.72
N ARG A 629 -18.77 -0.63 20.78
CA ARG A 629 -19.22 0.40 21.72
C ARG A 629 -19.43 1.76 21.05
N ALA A 630 -18.49 2.19 20.19
CA ALA A 630 -18.64 3.41 19.42
C ALA A 630 -19.84 3.34 18.45
N ARG A 631 -20.05 2.18 17.80
CA ARG A 631 -21.21 1.93 16.92
C ARG A 631 -22.53 2.02 17.69
N LEU A 632 -22.64 1.43 18.88
CA LEU A 632 -23.86 1.44 19.71
C LEU A 632 -24.35 2.85 20.09
N ARG A 633 -23.46 3.86 20.11
CA ARG A 633 -23.84 5.27 20.35
C ARG A 633 -24.57 5.90 19.15
N ARG A 634 -24.51 5.29 17.96
CA ARG A 634 -25.21 5.77 16.76
C ARG A 634 -26.70 5.40 16.85
N PRO A 635 -27.64 6.35 16.67
CA PRO A 635 -29.07 6.07 16.78
C PRO A 635 -29.56 4.92 15.88
N GLY A 636 -29.03 4.84 14.65
CA GLY A 636 -29.36 3.77 13.70
C GLY A 636 -28.93 2.38 14.18
N THR A 637 -27.74 2.26 14.77
CA THR A 637 -27.24 0.99 15.32
C THR A 637 -28.06 0.53 16.53
N ALA A 638 -28.45 1.45 17.42
CA ALA A 638 -29.32 1.10 18.54
C ALA A 638 -30.72 0.64 18.09
N ALA A 639 -31.25 1.21 17.00
CA ALA A 639 -32.48 0.73 16.38
C ALA A 639 -32.29 -0.67 15.77
N ARG A 640 -31.21 -0.87 15.01
CA ARG A 640 -30.85 -2.16 14.44
C ARG A 640 -30.71 -3.25 15.50
N LEU A 641 -30.07 -2.97 16.63
CA LEU A 641 -29.97 -3.90 17.76
C LEU A 641 -31.35 -4.38 18.23
N ARG A 642 -32.30 -3.45 18.47
CA ARG A 642 -33.65 -3.82 18.92
C ARG A 642 -34.37 -4.70 17.91
N GLU A 643 -34.16 -4.44 16.63
CA GLU A 643 -34.72 -5.26 15.55
C GLU A 643 -34.15 -6.68 15.55
N LEU A 644 -32.82 -6.81 15.68
CA LEU A 644 -32.14 -8.11 15.71
C LEU A 644 -32.49 -8.92 16.96
N VAL A 645 -32.64 -8.28 18.12
CA VAL A 645 -33.07 -8.95 19.36
C VAL A 645 -34.51 -9.43 19.26
N ALA A 646 -35.39 -8.65 18.62
CA ALA A 646 -36.78 -9.04 18.42
C ALA A 646 -36.92 -10.19 17.41
N ASP A 647 -36.06 -10.22 16.39
CA ASP A 647 -36.02 -11.26 15.36
C ASP A 647 -34.59 -11.54 14.87
N PRO A 648 -33.88 -12.51 15.48
CA PRO A 648 -32.53 -12.88 15.10
C PRO A 648 -32.39 -13.42 13.66
N ALA A 649 -33.49 -13.82 13.01
CA ALA A 649 -33.45 -14.22 11.61
C ALA A 649 -33.13 -13.05 10.66
N ARG A 650 -33.23 -11.80 11.15
CA ARG A 650 -32.91 -10.59 10.39
C ARG A 650 -31.43 -10.25 10.37
N VAL A 651 -30.56 -11.03 11.02
CA VAL A 651 -29.10 -10.90 10.85
C VAL A 651 -28.76 -11.21 9.39
N THR A 652 -28.22 -10.23 8.67
CA THR A 652 -27.87 -10.36 7.25
C THR A 652 -26.44 -9.94 6.96
N GLU A 653 -25.94 -8.92 7.67
CA GLU A 653 -24.60 -8.36 7.45
C GLU A 653 -23.60 -8.82 8.51
N LEU A 654 -22.31 -8.71 8.19
CA LEU A 654 -21.21 -9.00 9.09
C LEU A 654 -21.35 -8.26 10.44
N GLU A 655 -21.66 -6.97 10.39
CA GLU A 655 -21.86 -6.14 11.58
C GLU A 655 -23.10 -6.49 12.42
N ASP A 656 -24.06 -7.26 11.89
CA ASP A 656 -25.21 -7.68 12.67
C ASP A 656 -24.85 -8.81 13.66
N HIS A 657 -23.83 -9.61 13.33
CA HIS A 657 -23.42 -10.76 14.13
C HIS A 657 -22.91 -10.37 15.50
N ASP A 658 -21.96 -9.43 15.61
CA ASP A 658 -21.46 -8.95 16.91
C ASP A 658 -22.50 -8.09 17.64
N LEU A 659 -23.27 -7.32 16.88
CA LEU A 659 -24.30 -6.44 17.41
C LEU A 659 -25.38 -7.21 18.16
N LEU A 660 -25.85 -8.34 17.63
CA LEU A 660 -26.88 -9.17 18.26
C LEU A 660 -26.52 -9.53 19.72
N TYR A 661 -25.24 -9.84 19.98
CA TYR A 661 -24.75 -10.22 21.31
C TYR A 661 -24.31 -9.04 22.18
N ALA A 662 -24.48 -7.80 21.71
CA ALA A 662 -24.37 -6.63 22.58
C ALA A 662 -25.48 -6.58 23.63
N ASP A 663 -26.62 -7.23 23.36
CA ASP A 663 -27.75 -7.36 24.28
C ASP A 663 -27.49 -8.44 25.37
N PRO A 664 -27.64 -8.12 26.67
CA PRO A 664 -27.38 -9.05 27.76
C PRO A 664 -28.21 -10.32 27.74
N ALA A 665 -29.51 -10.25 27.40
CA ALA A 665 -30.39 -11.42 27.40
C ALA A 665 -30.02 -12.39 26.27
N THR A 666 -29.73 -11.83 25.10
CA THR A 666 -29.28 -12.58 23.92
C THR A 666 -27.91 -13.22 24.14
N ALA A 667 -26.96 -12.48 24.72
CA ALA A 667 -25.66 -13.02 25.13
C ALA A 667 -25.79 -14.15 26.15
N ALA A 668 -26.63 -13.99 27.17
CA ALA A 668 -26.86 -15.04 28.17
C ALA A 668 -27.46 -16.31 27.54
N ALA A 669 -28.45 -16.17 26.65
CA ALA A 669 -29.12 -17.29 26.01
C ALA A 669 -28.22 -18.02 24.99
N GLY A 670 -27.46 -17.27 24.17
CA GLY A 670 -26.67 -17.82 23.07
C GLY A 670 -25.25 -18.24 23.45
N LEU A 671 -24.66 -17.60 24.47
CA LEU A 671 -23.26 -17.82 24.87
C LEU A 671 -23.13 -18.33 26.32
N GLY A 672 -24.24 -18.47 27.07
CA GLY A 672 -24.22 -18.87 28.48
C GLY A 672 -23.47 -20.18 28.76
N TYR A 673 -23.59 -21.15 27.85
CA TYR A 673 -22.88 -22.44 27.94
C TYR A 673 -21.35 -22.28 28.00
N LEU A 674 -20.80 -21.24 27.37
CA LEU A 674 -19.37 -20.91 27.45
C LEU A 674 -19.02 -20.44 28.86
N ARG A 675 -19.82 -19.54 29.43
CA ARG A 675 -19.58 -18.96 30.75
C ARG A 675 -19.75 -19.97 31.89
N GLU A 676 -20.68 -20.90 31.72
CA GLU A 676 -21.02 -21.94 32.69
C GLU A 676 -20.05 -23.14 32.66
N ALA A 677 -19.27 -23.29 31.58
CA ALA A 677 -18.28 -24.36 31.47
C ALA A 677 -17.26 -24.30 32.63
N PRO A 678 -16.81 -25.46 33.14
CA PRO A 678 -15.81 -25.50 34.21
C PRO A 678 -14.55 -24.72 33.83
N SER A 679 -14.10 -23.86 34.75
CA SER A 679 -12.85 -23.11 34.58
C SER A 679 -11.67 -24.02 34.97
N LEU A 680 -10.77 -24.26 34.01
CA LEU A 680 -9.61 -25.13 34.17
C LEU A 680 -8.31 -24.30 34.07
N PRO A 681 -7.20 -24.74 34.69
CA PRO A 681 -5.89 -24.08 34.53
C PRO A 681 -5.43 -24.08 33.08
N TRP A 682 -4.82 -23.03 32.55
CA TRP A 682 -4.35 -23.00 31.15
C TRP A 682 -3.45 -24.20 30.78
N ASP A 683 -3.68 -24.82 29.62
CA ASP A 683 -2.82 -25.87 29.06
C ASP A 683 -1.84 -25.25 28.05
N ALA A 684 -0.57 -25.21 28.44
CA ALA A 684 0.53 -24.65 27.66
C ALA A 684 1.42 -25.73 27.03
N THR A 685 0.86 -26.88 26.65
CA THR A 685 1.64 -27.92 25.98
C THR A 685 2.32 -27.34 24.74
N ALA A 686 3.65 -27.24 24.78
CA ALA A 686 4.43 -26.61 23.73
C ALA A 686 4.42 -27.47 22.46
N PRO A 687 4.31 -26.86 21.27
CA PRO A 687 4.40 -27.60 20.02
C PRO A 687 5.82 -28.17 19.81
N GLN A 688 5.90 -29.30 19.12
CA GLN A 688 7.19 -29.88 18.71
C GLN A 688 7.79 -29.17 17.49
N ASP A 689 6.94 -28.71 16.57
CA ASP A 689 7.31 -27.98 15.36
C ASP A 689 6.22 -26.95 15.04
N THR A 690 6.61 -25.72 14.74
CA THR A 690 5.72 -24.60 14.38
C THR A 690 5.82 -24.19 12.91
N GLY A 691 6.59 -24.94 12.11
CA GLY A 691 6.84 -24.69 10.70
C GLY A 691 5.67 -25.07 9.78
N LEU A 692 5.71 -24.55 8.55
CA LEU A 692 4.70 -24.80 7.53
C LEU A 692 4.57 -26.29 7.18
N THR A 693 5.66 -27.05 7.20
CA THR A 693 5.63 -28.50 6.92
C THR A 693 4.81 -29.27 7.94
N ALA A 694 4.94 -28.95 9.23
CA ALA A 694 4.14 -29.57 10.28
C ALA A 694 2.65 -29.23 10.14
N LEU A 695 2.34 -27.96 9.85
CA LEU A 695 0.98 -27.51 9.58
C LEU A 695 0.34 -28.28 8.41
N VAL A 696 1.01 -28.30 7.26
CA VAL A 696 0.49 -28.98 6.06
C VAL A 696 0.37 -30.48 6.27
N SER A 697 1.33 -31.12 6.95
CA SER A 697 1.27 -32.55 7.25
C SER A 697 0.05 -32.88 8.11
N SER A 698 -0.21 -32.07 9.13
CA SER A 698 -1.39 -32.25 9.98
C SER A 698 -2.70 -32.04 9.23
N LEU A 699 -2.77 -31.06 8.33
CA LEU A 699 -3.98 -30.79 7.55
C LEU A 699 -4.22 -31.88 6.50
N THR A 700 -3.16 -32.34 5.83
CA THR A 700 -3.22 -33.44 4.85
C THR A 700 -3.77 -34.71 5.47
N ALA A 701 -3.41 -35.02 6.73
CA ALA A 701 -3.89 -36.21 7.42
C ALA A 701 -5.42 -36.25 7.60
N VAL A 702 -6.08 -35.08 7.59
CA VAL A 702 -7.52 -34.93 7.80
C VAL A 702 -8.27 -34.63 6.49
N ALA A 703 -7.77 -33.70 5.68
CA ALA A 703 -8.43 -33.21 4.46
C ALA A 703 -8.00 -33.93 3.18
N GLY A 704 -6.93 -34.73 3.23
CA GLY A 704 -6.35 -35.42 2.07
C GLY A 704 -5.46 -34.52 1.19
N ASP A 705 -5.80 -33.26 1.01
CA ASP A 705 -4.98 -32.27 0.29
C ASP A 705 -5.07 -30.88 0.94
N VAL A 706 -4.09 -30.02 0.64
CA VAL A 706 -4.03 -28.62 1.05
C VAL A 706 -3.60 -27.80 -0.15
N LEU A 707 -4.42 -26.84 -0.57
CA LEU A 707 -4.15 -26.02 -1.74
C LEU A 707 -3.83 -24.58 -1.33
N TYR A 708 -3.10 -23.88 -2.18
CA TYR A 708 -3.02 -22.43 -2.10
C TYR A 708 -2.95 -21.78 -3.48
N VAL A 709 -3.31 -20.49 -3.54
CA VAL A 709 -3.10 -19.62 -4.70
C VAL A 709 -2.27 -18.41 -4.27
N ASP A 710 -1.20 -18.10 -5.01
CA ASP A 710 -0.50 -16.80 -4.89
C ASP A 710 -1.33 -15.73 -5.59
N THR A 711 -1.94 -14.84 -4.79
CA THR A 711 -2.80 -13.76 -5.25
C THR A 711 -2.08 -12.40 -5.13
N THR A 712 -0.76 -12.37 -5.21
CA THR A 712 0.03 -11.14 -5.10
C THR A 712 0.00 -10.37 -6.43
N PRO A 713 -0.65 -9.18 -6.52
CA PRO A 713 -0.56 -8.35 -7.71
C PRO A 713 0.84 -7.71 -7.82
N PRO A 714 1.30 -7.36 -9.04
CA PRO A 714 2.66 -6.84 -9.25
C PRO A 714 3.02 -5.60 -8.42
N ASP A 715 2.07 -4.67 -8.22
CA ASP A 715 2.28 -3.46 -7.44
C ASP A 715 2.41 -3.72 -5.93
N VAL A 716 1.90 -4.85 -5.43
CA VAL A 716 2.15 -5.33 -4.06
C VAL A 716 3.47 -6.13 -3.98
N ALA A 717 3.79 -6.93 -5.00
CA ALA A 717 5.06 -7.66 -5.06
C ALA A 717 6.27 -6.71 -5.03
N GLU A 718 6.20 -5.57 -5.71
CA GLU A 718 7.22 -4.50 -5.68
C GLU A 718 7.44 -3.87 -4.30
N LEU A 719 6.52 -4.09 -3.36
CA LEU A 719 6.64 -3.63 -1.97
C LEU A 719 7.35 -4.66 -1.07
N GLY A 720 7.67 -5.85 -1.60
CA GLY A 720 8.24 -6.95 -0.82
C GLY A 720 7.19 -7.65 0.05
N VAL A 721 5.93 -7.67 -0.39
CA VAL A 721 4.82 -8.34 0.29
C VAL A 721 4.27 -9.42 -0.63
N SER A 722 3.97 -10.58 -0.06
CA SER A 722 3.24 -11.67 -0.73
C SER A 722 1.84 -11.79 -0.13
N VAL A 723 0.86 -12.14 -0.95
CA VAL A 723 -0.50 -12.42 -0.52
C VAL A 723 -0.91 -13.77 -1.09
N ALA A 724 -1.46 -14.64 -0.24
CA ALA A 724 -1.90 -15.96 -0.65
C ALA A 724 -3.31 -16.24 -0.14
N ARG A 725 -4.02 -17.10 -0.87
CA ARG A 725 -5.27 -17.72 -0.44
C ARG A 725 -5.03 -19.21 -0.15
N GLY A 726 -5.13 -19.61 1.11
CA GLY A 726 -5.15 -21.01 1.52
C GLY A 726 -6.54 -21.63 1.32
N ILE A 727 -6.57 -22.90 0.92
CA ILE A 727 -7.81 -23.69 0.75
C ILE A 727 -7.57 -25.08 1.33
N VAL A 728 -8.43 -25.48 2.26
CA VAL A 728 -8.45 -26.85 2.80
C VAL A 728 -9.79 -27.47 2.43
N PRO A 729 -9.84 -28.38 1.44
CA PRO A 729 -11.08 -29.01 1.00
C PRO A 729 -11.85 -29.64 2.17
N GLY A 730 -13.16 -29.39 2.23
CA GLY A 730 -14.06 -29.92 3.26
C GLY A 730 -14.07 -29.17 4.59
N PHE A 731 -13.19 -28.17 4.81
CA PHE A 731 -13.19 -27.36 6.03
C PHE A 731 -14.32 -26.33 6.01
N GLN A 732 -14.96 -26.14 7.17
CA GLN A 732 -16.15 -25.32 7.33
C GLN A 732 -15.83 -23.82 7.17
N PRO A 733 -16.34 -23.13 6.14
CA PRO A 733 -16.04 -21.72 5.92
C PRO A 733 -16.95 -20.80 6.73
N ILE A 734 -16.41 -19.64 7.12
CA ILE A 734 -17.18 -18.54 7.73
C ILE A 734 -18.24 -18.02 6.76
N HIS A 735 -19.36 -17.59 7.32
CA HIS A 735 -20.52 -17.07 6.58
C HIS A 735 -21.15 -15.92 7.37
N PHE A 736 -21.83 -15.00 6.68
CA PHE A 736 -22.53 -13.89 7.31
C PHE A 736 -24.00 -13.89 6.88
N GLY A 737 -24.89 -13.67 7.85
CA GLY A 737 -26.33 -13.81 7.73
C GLY A 737 -26.86 -15.13 8.33
N ALA A 738 -27.99 -15.06 9.04
CA ALA A 738 -28.57 -16.19 9.76
C ALA A 738 -28.98 -17.36 8.85
N ALA A 739 -29.41 -17.08 7.62
CA ALA A 739 -29.80 -18.09 6.64
C ALA A 739 -28.62 -18.69 5.85
N GLN A 740 -27.42 -18.11 5.96
CA GLN A 740 -26.27 -18.44 5.12
C GLN A 740 -25.33 -19.49 5.74
N ASN A 741 -25.77 -20.20 6.78
CA ASN A 741 -25.04 -21.35 7.32
C ASN A 741 -24.68 -22.34 6.21
N ARG A 742 -23.43 -22.77 6.13
CA ARG A 742 -22.93 -23.67 5.08
C ARG A 742 -23.10 -25.13 5.50
N LEU A 743 -24.33 -25.64 5.41
CA LEU A 743 -24.72 -26.93 6.04
C LEU A 743 -24.43 -28.18 5.20
N GLY A 744 -23.98 -28.02 3.94
CA GLY A 744 -23.77 -29.14 3.02
C GLY A 744 -22.46 -29.92 3.21
N GLY A 745 -21.57 -29.47 4.10
CA GLY A 745 -20.30 -30.15 4.37
C GLY A 745 -20.43 -31.25 5.42
N GLU A 746 -19.85 -32.43 5.16
CA GLU A 746 -19.91 -33.56 6.10
C GLU A 746 -19.16 -33.30 7.41
N ARG A 747 -18.06 -32.55 7.36
CA ARG A 747 -17.18 -32.28 8.50
C ARG A 747 -17.91 -31.63 9.66
N LEU A 748 -18.83 -30.70 9.38
CA LEU A 748 -19.67 -30.04 10.36
C LEU A 748 -20.45 -31.04 11.23
N HIS A 749 -20.90 -32.14 10.63
CA HIS A 749 -21.75 -33.13 11.28
C HIS A 749 -20.96 -34.27 11.94
N ARG A 750 -19.82 -34.66 11.34
CA ARG A 750 -19.05 -35.84 11.74
C ARG A 750 -17.92 -35.56 12.72
N MET A 751 -17.15 -34.47 12.53
CA MET A 751 -15.91 -34.24 13.28
C MET A 751 -16.10 -34.33 14.81
N PRO A 752 -17.15 -33.72 15.41
CA PRO A 752 -17.34 -33.84 16.85
C PRO A 752 -17.60 -35.28 17.33
N ALA A 753 -18.26 -36.11 16.53
CA ALA A 753 -18.54 -37.50 16.87
C ALA A 753 -17.27 -38.36 16.74
N ASP A 754 -16.48 -38.14 15.69
CA ASP A 754 -15.21 -38.83 15.46
C ASP A 754 -14.19 -38.52 16.57
N LEU A 755 -14.23 -37.30 17.11
CA LEU A 755 -13.46 -36.89 18.30
C LEU A 755 -14.07 -37.34 19.64
N GLY A 756 -15.22 -38.00 19.64
CA GLY A 756 -15.91 -38.47 20.85
C GLY A 756 -16.49 -37.34 21.71
N LEU A 757 -16.67 -36.14 21.17
CA LEU A 757 -17.23 -34.97 21.86
C LEU A 757 -18.77 -35.02 21.91
N VAL A 758 -19.39 -35.71 20.95
CA VAL A 758 -20.82 -36.01 20.91
C VAL A 758 -21.03 -37.50 20.66
N PRO A 759 -22.16 -38.10 21.09
CA PRO A 759 -22.33 -39.56 21.09
C PRO A 759 -22.58 -40.17 19.69
N ARG A 760 -22.95 -39.36 18.70
CA ARG A 760 -23.24 -39.78 17.32
C ARG A 760 -23.05 -38.62 16.35
N VAL A 761 -22.92 -38.93 15.06
CA VAL A 761 -22.99 -37.93 13.98
C VAL A 761 -24.28 -37.12 14.12
N ALA A 762 -24.16 -35.80 14.05
CA ALA A 762 -25.29 -34.88 14.18
C ALA A 762 -26.14 -34.84 12.90
N GLY A 763 -27.45 -34.75 13.08
CA GLY A 763 -28.37 -34.27 12.06
C GLY A 763 -28.53 -32.75 12.15
N ARG A 764 -29.22 -32.14 11.20
CA ARG A 764 -29.42 -30.68 11.19
C ARG A 764 -30.21 -30.18 12.40
N GLU A 765 -31.13 -30.98 12.90
CA GLU A 765 -31.94 -30.72 14.09
C GLU A 765 -31.13 -30.71 15.39
N ASP A 766 -29.93 -31.30 15.39
CA ASP A 766 -29.02 -31.29 16.53
C ASP A 766 -28.16 -30.02 16.58
N LEU A 767 -28.12 -29.24 15.49
CA LEU A 767 -27.23 -28.09 15.34
C LEU A 767 -27.85 -26.77 15.84
N ASN A 768 -27.00 -25.95 16.45
CA ASN A 768 -27.26 -24.55 16.76
C ASN A 768 -27.10 -23.69 15.50
N LEU A 769 -28.23 -23.32 14.89
CA LEU A 769 -28.27 -22.53 13.65
C LEU A 769 -28.37 -21.01 13.88
N THR A 770 -28.27 -20.55 15.13
CA THR A 770 -28.29 -19.11 15.42
C THR A 770 -27.02 -18.46 14.87
N ALA A 771 -27.12 -17.20 14.43
CA ALA A 771 -25.98 -16.45 13.92
C ALA A 771 -24.85 -16.41 14.95
N HIS A 772 -23.61 -16.70 14.55
CA HIS A 772 -22.45 -16.67 15.47
C HIS A 772 -22.08 -15.23 15.89
N PRO A 773 -21.36 -15.02 17.01
CA PRO A 773 -21.01 -13.69 17.51
C PRO A 773 -19.83 -12.98 16.82
N LEU A 774 -19.15 -13.62 15.87
CA LEU A 774 -17.99 -13.05 15.17
C LEU A 774 -18.42 -12.05 14.08
N ALA A 775 -17.80 -10.87 14.05
CA ALA A 775 -17.90 -9.85 13.00
C ALA A 775 -16.51 -9.43 12.54
#